data_AF-A0A7W8B9L4-F1
#
_entry.id   AF-A0A7W8B9L4-F1
#
_cell.length_a   1.000
_cell.length_b   1.000
_cell.length_c   1.000
_cell.angle_alpha   90.00
_cell.angle_beta   90.00
_cell.angle_gamma   90.00
#
_symmetry.space_group_name_H-M   'P 1'
#
loop_
_entity.id
_entity.type
_entity.pdbx_description
1 polymer ?
#
loop_
_entity_poly.entity_id
_entity_poly.type
_entity_poly.pdbx_seq_one_letter_code
_entity_poly.pdbx_strand_id
1 'polypeptide(L)'
;MATTTSTGTGPQPAGLAEGAIATVAGNGVAGFISDGGPGALTRVYNPTDVTVDKNGNLYIADQANHRIRKVTPNGNITTIAGDGTAGYISDGGPAVATRLYNPSSVAVDDAGNLYIADTSNHRIRKVTPNGIITTVAGNGTAGYVSDGGPAIATPLNSPYGVAVDRSGNLYIADYGNHRIRKVTPNGNITTIAGNGTAGYVSDGGPAIATRLYYPIGLTVDAAGNLYIADRHNHRIRKVTPNGIITTVAGNGTAGYVSDGGPALGTRLHYPWGVALDEAGNLYIGDGHNHRIRKVTSDGIITTIAGNGTAGYVDDGGPAAGTRLYYPYGIALDRAGNLYIADQSNQRIRGVTGVAQMTPPLPPAADLYGEVVSPYRVQRGQEFDLGARIRSRGPNPADGQHVTVVLTLADGLVGGPGSTGQRLTRTFTGQQLIPYQGSLDGVFRVIAPDTTPAGTYESTLEIQYGGDLNLKDNTYALPVTVVVPAPVADETALTIYQDTIPDVAPGQRSTFIMRYTSPAGQPVNPGTIVQRFTAPTAFVFAGQPTYAYYEALDGIVTGSLDYRIEDDGRTLIITANPHVNTTTSDSGSVIYTIPVQARINALPGQYDNGSASIGRHTPVQISGKITSKAQDETALRVVQASVPAAAPGQTAKFNLEFRSFDNQPVNPGTIEQRITAPTGFEFTGAASYGYYNTKPYVTGNLDTRLEDNGKTLVIQSNPHLNTGTTDKTSLIHTIVVKALPGATSGTQSTDGRAVIGRLAPVPLTGRIL
;
A
#
# COMPACT_ATOMS: atom_id res chain seq x y z
N MET A 1 56.39 7.03 -37.29
CA MET A 1 55.97 6.20 -36.14
C MET A 1 55.15 7.08 -35.22
N ALA A 2 53.83 6.97 -35.26
CA ALA A 2 52.95 7.65 -34.33
C ALA A 2 52.75 6.73 -33.13
N THR A 3 53.21 7.18 -31.96
CA THR A 3 52.97 6.54 -30.67
C THR A 3 51.49 6.67 -30.33
N THR A 4 50.73 5.60 -30.51
CA THR A 4 49.37 5.48 -29.99
C THR A 4 49.45 5.35 -28.47
N THR A 5 49.28 6.48 -27.78
CA THR A 5 48.97 6.49 -26.35
C THR A 5 47.64 5.77 -26.17
N SER A 6 47.68 4.53 -25.68
CA SER A 6 46.52 3.81 -25.16
C SER A 6 45.78 4.72 -24.18
N THR A 7 44.57 5.17 -24.53
CA THR A 7 43.78 6.11 -23.72
C THR A 7 43.13 5.45 -22.49
N GLY A 8 43.25 4.13 -22.31
CA GLY A 8 42.74 3.42 -21.13
C GLY A 8 41.24 3.58 -20.87
N THR A 9 40.48 4.12 -21.82
CA THR A 9 39.04 4.37 -21.74
C THR A 9 38.29 3.04 -21.71
N GLY A 10 37.32 2.90 -20.81
CA GLY A 10 36.49 1.70 -20.71
C GLY A 10 35.63 1.45 -21.97
N PRO A 11 34.77 0.41 -22.00
CA PRO A 11 33.78 0.26 -23.06
C PRO A 11 32.94 1.54 -23.12
N GLN A 12 33.11 2.27 -24.21
CA GLN A 12 32.49 3.56 -24.39
C GLN A 12 31.22 3.40 -25.23
N PRO A 13 30.12 4.05 -24.84
CA PRO A 13 29.18 4.57 -25.80
C PRO A 13 29.84 5.77 -26.50
N ALA A 14 30.77 5.48 -27.42
CA ALA A 14 31.52 6.51 -28.14
C ALA A 14 30.55 7.43 -28.93
N GLY A 15 30.83 8.74 -28.93
CA GLY A 15 30.05 9.74 -29.67
C GLY A 15 28.86 10.35 -28.91
N LEU A 16 28.68 10.04 -27.63
CA LEU A 16 27.71 10.71 -26.78
C LEU A 16 28.24 12.04 -26.21
N ALA A 17 27.34 12.99 -26.01
CA ALA A 17 27.63 14.23 -25.31
C ALA A 17 28.08 13.96 -23.86
N GLU A 18 28.84 14.88 -23.25
CA GLU A 18 29.23 14.80 -21.85
C GLU A 18 27.99 14.71 -20.94
N GLY A 19 28.03 13.84 -19.93
CA GLY A 19 26.92 13.61 -19.02
C GLY A 19 25.76 12.82 -19.63
N ALA A 20 25.87 12.32 -20.85
CA ALA A 20 24.89 11.42 -21.43
C ALA A 20 25.09 9.98 -20.95
N ILE A 21 24.00 9.20 -20.91
CA ILE A 21 24.00 7.81 -20.44
C ILE A 21 23.62 6.84 -21.56
N ALA A 22 24.27 5.68 -21.61
CA ALA A 22 23.87 4.57 -22.48
C ALA A 22 24.20 3.19 -21.90
N THR A 23 23.61 2.16 -22.48
CA THR A 23 23.83 0.76 -22.09
C THR A 23 25.13 0.23 -22.70
N VAL A 24 26.02 -0.29 -21.86
CA VAL A 24 27.29 -0.92 -22.28
C VAL A 24 27.23 -2.44 -22.21
N ALA A 25 26.33 -3.00 -21.38
CA ALA A 25 26.04 -4.42 -21.33
C ALA A 25 24.60 -4.71 -20.89
N GLY A 26 24.01 -5.78 -21.42
CA GLY A 26 22.64 -6.20 -21.09
C GLY A 26 21.60 -5.50 -21.95
N ASN A 27 20.50 -6.18 -22.26
CA ASN A 27 19.42 -5.68 -23.12
C ASN A 27 18.09 -5.47 -22.38
N GLY A 28 18.09 -5.57 -21.04
CA GLY A 28 16.89 -5.45 -20.23
C GLY A 28 16.15 -6.75 -19.95
N VAL A 29 16.59 -7.88 -20.53
CA VAL A 29 16.03 -9.20 -20.25
C VAL A 29 16.98 -9.99 -19.37
N ALA A 30 16.45 -10.50 -18.26
CA ALA A 30 17.19 -11.40 -17.36
C ALA A 30 17.63 -12.68 -18.08
N GLY A 31 18.87 -13.12 -17.82
CA GLY A 31 19.40 -14.42 -18.24
C GLY A 31 20.75 -14.30 -18.94
N PHE A 32 21.09 -15.29 -19.75
CA PHE A 32 22.37 -15.42 -20.47
C PHE A 32 22.09 -15.85 -21.92
N ILE A 33 22.91 -15.41 -22.88
CA ILE A 33 22.83 -15.84 -24.29
C ILE A 33 24.11 -16.58 -24.69
N SER A 34 25.21 -15.85 -24.84
CA SER A 34 26.51 -16.39 -25.25
C SER A 34 27.62 -15.36 -25.03
N ASP A 35 28.86 -15.81 -25.20
CA ASP A 35 30.07 -14.97 -25.20
C ASP A 35 30.52 -14.62 -26.63
N GLY A 36 31.35 -13.58 -26.75
CA GLY A 36 32.01 -13.14 -27.98
C GLY A 36 31.24 -12.12 -28.82
N GLY A 37 29.99 -11.81 -28.44
CA GLY A 37 29.16 -10.80 -29.11
C GLY A 37 29.21 -9.41 -28.45
N PRO A 38 28.45 -8.43 -28.99
CA PRO A 38 28.32 -7.10 -28.41
C PRO A 38 27.66 -7.15 -27.02
N GLY A 39 28.27 -6.50 -26.04
CA GLY A 39 27.78 -6.46 -24.66
C GLY A 39 26.36 -5.91 -24.55
N ALA A 40 26.05 -4.82 -25.27
CA ALA A 40 24.74 -4.18 -25.25
C ALA A 40 23.59 -5.08 -25.76
N LEU A 41 23.89 -6.15 -26.49
CA LEU A 41 22.89 -7.10 -27.01
C LEU A 41 22.75 -8.36 -26.15
N THR A 42 23.68 -8.59 -25.22
CA THR A 42 23.66 -9.77 -24.35
C THR A 42 22.56 -9.68 -23.28
N ARG A 43 22.40 -10.75 -22.51
CA ARG A 43 21.61 -10.73 -21.27
C ARG A 43 22.54 -10.82 -20.07
N VAL A 44 22.20 -10.06 -19.05
CA VAL A 44 22.77 -10.13 -17.70
C VAL A 44 21.61 -10.34 -16.73
N TYR A 45 21.87 -10.91 -15.56
CA TYR A 45 20.85 -11.19 -14.57
C TYR A 45 21.26 -10.74 -13.17
N ASN A 46 20.57 -9.71 -12.69
CA ASN A 46 20.80 -9.00 -11.45
C ASN A 46 22.28 -8.61 -11.31
N PRO A 47 22.85 -7.84 -12.25
CA PRO A 47 24.22 -7.39 -12.09
C PRO A 47 24.34 -6.56 -10.81
N THR A 48 25.28 -6.91 -9.94
CA THR A 48 25.41 -6.28 -8.62
C THR A 48 26.64 -5.40 -8.49
N ASP A 49 27.67 -5.63 -9.30
CA ASP A 49 28.91 -4.87 -9.20
C ASP A 49 29.64 -4.76 -10.53
N VAL A 50 30.47 -3.72 -10.64
CA VAL A 50 31.32 -3.45 -11.78
C VAL A 50 32.67 -2.89 -11.35
N THR A 51 33.74 -3.22 -12.07
CA THR A 51 35.07 -2.58 -11.93
C THR A 51 35.75 -2.42 -13.28
N VAL A 52 36.64 -1.45 -13.43
CA VAL A 52 37.40 -1.22 -14.67
C VAL A 52 38.89 -1.43 -14.41
N ASP A 53 39.59 -2.13 -15.30
CA ASP A 53 41.04 -2.28 -15.22
C ASP A 53 41.80 -1.12 -15.90
N LYS A 54 43.12 -1.11 -15.72
CA LYS A 54 44.02 -0.11 -16.31
C LYS A 54 44.02 -0.05 -17.85
N ASN A 55 43.49 -1.06 -18.51
CA ASN A 55 43.40 -1.16 -19.97
C ASN A 55 41.99 -0.80 -20.49
N GLY A 56 41.06 -0.41 -19.61
CA GLY A 56 39.67 -0.11 -19.97
C GLY A 56 38.77 -1.35 -20.08
N ASN A 57 39.17 -2.51 -19.57
CA ASN A 57 38.23 -3.62 -19.52
C ASN A 57 37.28 -3.47 -18.32
N LEU A 58 35.98 -3.56 -18.58
CA LEU A 58 34.94 -3.55 -17.58
C LEU A 58 34.62 -4.99 -17.16
N TYR A 59 34.67 -5.26 -15.86
CA TYR A 59 34.28 -6.54 -15.27
C TYR A 59 32.95 -6.39 -14.55
N ILE A 60 32.09 -7.39 -14.64
CA ILE A 60 30.71 -7.37 -14.16
C ILE A 60 30.46 -8.60 -13.29
N ALA A 61 29.95 -8.40 -12.07
CA ALA A 61 29.38 -9.46 -11.26
C ALA A 61 27.94 -9.75 -11.72
N ASP A 62 27.81 -10.71 -12.64
CA ASP A 62 26.56 -11.16 -13.25
C ASP A 62 25.90 -12.21 -12.33
N GLN A 63 25.43 -11.71 -11.17
CA GLN A 63 25.19 -12.48 -9.95
C GLN A 63 24.29 -13.71 -10.16
N ALA A 64 23.10 -13.50 -10.71
CA ALA A 64 22.10 -14.57 -10.85
C ALA A 64 22.39 -15.49 -12.05
N ASN A 65 23.32 -15.10 -12.92
CA ASN A 65 23.92 -15.99 -13.91
C ASN A 65 25.15 -16.74 -13.38
N HIS A 66 25.55 -16.53 -12.12
CA HIS A 66 26.70 -17.18 -11.47
C HIS A 66 28.02 -17.02 -12.24
N ARG A 67 28.23 -15.85 -12.83
CA ARG A 67 29.38 -15.56 -13.69
C ARG A 67 30.01 -14.22 -13.34
N ILE A 68 31.30 -14.11 -13.60
CA ILE A 68 31.95 -12.81 -13.82
C ILE A 68 32.13 -12.63 -15.32
N ARG A 69 31.67 -11.50 -15.84
CA ARG A 69 31.74 -11.15 -17.26
C ARG A 69 32.76 -10.04 -17.47
N LYS A 70 33.37 -9.99 -18.65
CA LYS A 70 34.32 -8.97 -19.06
C LYS A 70 33.82 -8.33 -20.36
N VAL A 71 33.70 -7.01 -20.39
CA VAL A 71 33.46 -6.21 -21.59
C VAL A 71 34.74 -5.47 -21.92
N THR A 72 35.27 -5.70 -23.11
CA THR A 72 36.47 -5.01 -23.59
C THR A 72 36.13 -3.60 -24.10
N PRO A 73 37.10 -2.68 -24.26
CA PRO A 73 36.83 -1.32 -24.74
C PRO A 73 36.06 -1.22 -26.06
N ASN A 74 36.16 -2.24 -26.92
CA ASN A 74 35.42 -2.29 -28.19
C ASN A 74 33.97 -2.82 -28.04
N GLY A 75 33.52 -3.11 -26.82
CA GLY A 75 32.17 -3.55 -26.51
C GLY A 75 31.94 -5.06 -26.54
N ASN A 76 32.95 -5.90 -26.85
CA ASN A 76 32.76 -7.36 -26.84
C ASN A 76 32.73 -7.92 -25.42
N ILE A 77 31.75 -8.79 -25.12
CA ILE A 77 31.56 -9.44 -23.81
C ILE A 77 31.99 -10.91 -23.80
N THR A 78 32.68 -11.35 -22.75
CA THR A 78 33.03 -12.76 -22.50
C THR A 78 32.91 -13.15 -21.03
N THR A 79 32.78 -14.44 -20.74
CA THR A 79 32.85 -14.97 -19.37
C THR A 79 34.32 -15.16 -18.97
N ILE A 80 34.71 -14.65 -17.80
CA ILE A 80 36.07 -14.79 -17.27
C ILE A 80 36.13 -15.75 -16.07
N ALA A 81 35.01 -15.95 -15.37
CA ALA A 81 34.89 -16.94 -14.31
C ALA A 81 33.44 -17.42 -14.14
N GLY A 82 33.27 -18.69 -13.78
CA GLY A 82 31.97 -19.34 -13.59
C GLY A 82 31.42 -19.99 -14.86
N ASP A 83 30.90 -21.21 -14.73
CA ASP A 83 30.24 -21.95 -15.81
C ASP A 83 28.73 -21.63 -15.92
N GLY A 84 28.18 -20.94 -14.92
CA GLY A 84 26.77 -20.60 -14.79
C GLY A 84 25.94 -21.53 -13.92
N THR A 85 26.55 -22.55 -13.34
CA THR A 85 25.93 -23.45 -12.37
C THR A 85 26.27 -22.98 -10.97
N ALA A 86 25.25 -22.84 -10.12
CA ALA A 86 25.46 -22.55 -8.71
C ALA A 86 26.29 -23.64 -8.02
N GLY A 87 27.31 -23.24 -7.26
CA GLY A 87 28.04 -24.13 -6.36
C GLY A 87 29.54 -23.90 -6.39
N TYR A 88 30.30 -24.90 -5.96
CA TYR A 88 31.76 -24.88 -5.85
C TYR A 88 32.34 -26.23 -6.33
N ILE A 89 33.52 -26.21 -6.96
CA ILE A 89 34.23 -27.44 -7.38
C ILE A 89 35.57 -27.57 -6.62
N SER A 90 36.59 -26.82 -7.04
CA SER A 90 37.93 -26.84 -6.45
C SER A 90 38.74 -25.62 -6.90
N ASP A 91 39.93 -25.48 -6.32
CA ASP A 91 40.92 -24.47 -6.69
C ASP A 91 41.99 -25.04 -7.65
N GLY A 92 42.71 -24.15 -8.33
CA GLY A 92 43.84 -24.48 -9.21
C GLY A 92 43.46 -24.78 -10.67
N GLY A 93 42.16 -24.85 -10.99
CA GLY A 93 41.65 -25.08 -12.34
C GLY A 93 41.35 -23.80 -13.14
N PRO A 94 40.92 -23.95 -14.41
CA PRO A 94 40.47 -22.83 -15.23
C PRO A 94 39.24 -22.13 -14.64
N ALA A 95 39.29 -20.81 -14.51
CA ALA A 95 38.23 -20.00 -13.91
C ALA A 95 36.89 -20.12 -14.65
N VAL A 96 36.91 -20.24 -15.97
CA VAL A 96 35.70 -20.40 -16.81
C VAL A 96 35.01 -21.75 -16.67
N ALA A 97 35.70 -22.75 -16.11
CA ALA A 97 35.16 -24.10 -15.88
C ALA A 97 34.77 -24.35 -14.41
N THR A 98 34.95 -23.36 -13.53
CA THR A 98 34.58 -23.46 -12.12
C THR A 98 33.11 -23.12 -11.91
N ARG A 99 32.58 -23.46 -10.74
CA ARG A 99 31.27 -22.98 -10.28
C ARG A 99 31.46 -21.83 -9.30
N LEU A 100 30.61 -20.82 -9.46
CA LEU A 100 30.43 -19.73 -8.50
C LEU A 100 28.98 -19.79 -8.02
N TYR A 101 28.68 -19.16 -6.89
CA TYR A 101 27.31 -19.07 -6.39
C TYR A 101 26.97 -17.66 -5.95
N ASN A 102 26.15 -16.99 -6.76
CA ASN A 102 25.74 -15.59 -6.59
C ASN A 102 26.93 -14.64 -6.36
N PRO A 103 27.94 -14.60 -7.24
CA PRO A 103 29.07 -13.71 -7.06
C PRO A 103 28.57 -12.26 -7.06
N SER A 104 28.82 -11.51 -5.99
CA SER A 104 28.21 -10.18 -5.79
C SER A 104 29.17 -9.00 -5.94
N SER A 105 30.46 -9.24 -6.04
CA SER A 105 31.47 -8.18 -6.23
C SER A 105 32.70 -8.70 -6.94
N VAL A 106 33.35 -7.82 -7.69
CA VAL A 106 34.61 -8.08 -8.38
C VAL A 106 35.53 -6.87 -8.28
N ALA A 107 36.77 -7.08 -7.85
CA ALA A 107 37.84 -6.08 -7.82
C ALA A 107 39.02 -6.54 -8.68
N VAL A 108 39.78 -5.60 -9.26
CA VAL A 108 40.95 -5.88 -10.10
C VAL A 108 42.18 -5.15 -9.55
N ASP A 109 43.31 -5.85 -9.41
CA ASP A 109 44.58 -5.23 -9.03
C ASP A 109 45.41 -4.79 -10.25
N ASP A 110 46.49 -4.03 -10.03
CA ASP A 110 47.35 -3.50 -11.09
C ASP A 110 48.08 -4.60 -11.89
N ALA A 111 48.21 -5.81 -11.33
CA ALA A 111 48.76 -6.98 -12.01
C ALA A 111 47.69 -7.71 -12.86
N GLY A 112 46.43 -7.27 -12.81
CA GLY A 112 45.31 -7.87 -13.55
C GLY A 112 44.71 -9.10 -12.89
N ASN A 113 44.98 -9.36 -11.60
CA ASN A 113 44.25 -10.38 -10.88
C ASN A 113 42.85 -9.87 -10.52
N LEU A 114 41.85 -10.74 -10.62
CA LEU A 114 40.49 -10.46 -10.17
C LEU A 114 40.25 -11.09 -8.81
N TYR A 115 39.62 -10.37 -7.90
CA TYR A 115 39.13 -10.87 -6.62
C TYR A 115 37.61 -10.85 -6.65
N ILE A 116 36.98 -11.97 -6.33
CA ILE A 116 35.55 -12.20 -6.51
C ILE A 116 34.94 -12.59 -5.17
N ALA A 117 33.93 -11.85 -4.73
CA ALA A 117 33.08 -12.26 -3.63
C ALA A 117 32.15 -13.37 -4.12
N ASP A 118 32.47 -14.63 -3.81
CA ASP A 118 31.68 -15.82 -4.15
C ASP A 118 30.69 -16.07 -3.00
N THR A 119 29.69 -15.20 -2.95
CA THR A 119 28.92 -14.82 -1.76
C THR A 119 28.22 -15.98 -1.09
N SER A 120 27.45 -16.76 -1.87
CA SER A 120 26.73 -17.93 -1.33
C SER A 120 27.64 -19.13 -1.07
N ASN A 121 28.87 -19.11 -1.58
CA ASN A 121 29.90 -20.09 -1.24
C ASN A 121 30.78 -19.64 -0.07
N HIS A 122 30.52 -18.48 0.56
CA HIS A 122 31.25 -17.97 1.72
C HIS A 122 32.78 -17.88 1.51
N ARG A 123 33.20 -17.49 0.31
CA ARG A 123 34.60 -17.42 -0.12
C ARG A 123 34.90 -16.14 -0.88
N ILE A 124 36.16 -15.73 -0.83
CA ILE A 124 36.74 -14.83 -1.82
C ILE A 124 37.64 -15.63 -2.74
N ARG A 125 37.40 -15.53 -4.05
CA ARG A 125 38.14 -16.23 -5.10
C ARG A 125 39.06 -15.25 -5.82
N LYS A 126 40.27 -15.69 -6.16
CA LYS A 126 41.23 -14.93 -6.98
C LYS A 126 41.39 -15.61 -8.34
N VAL A 127 41.24 -14.86 -9.42
CA VAL A 127 41.56 -15.28 -10.79
C VAL A 127 42.80 -14.56 -11.26
N THR A 128 43.83 -15.32 -11.64
CA THR A 128 45.07 -14.78 -12.21
C THR A 128 44.88 -14.39 -13.68
N PRO A 129 45.75 -13.53 -14.28
CA PRO A 129 45.69 -13.19 -15.70
C PRO A 129 45.72 -14.40 -16.65
N ASN A 130 46.35 -15.49 -16.21
CA ASN A 130 46.44 -16.79 -16.87
C ASN A 130 45.18 -17.67 -16.67
N GLY A 131 44.11 -17.11 -16.07
CA GLY A 131 42.80 -17.75 -15.98
C GLY A 131 42.70 -18.85 -14.93
N ILE A 132 43.61 -18.92 -13.96
CA ILE A 132 43.56 -19.90 -12.86
C ILE A 132 42.85 -19.29 -11.66
N ILE A 133 41.86 -20.01 -11.11
CA ILE A 133 41.09 -19.60 -9.93
C ILE A 133 41.57 -20.29 -8.65
N THR A 134 41.66 -19.56 -7.54
CA THR A 134 42.03 -20.06 -6.21
C THR A 134 41.22 -19.38 -5.10
N THR A 135 41.05 -19.98 -3.94
CA THR A 135 40.45 -19.35 -2.76
C THR A 135 41.53 -18.60 -1.99
N VAL A 136 41.27 -17.33 -1.67
CA VAL A 136 42.20 -16.46 -0.92
C VAL A 136 41.69 -16.06 0.46
N ALA A 137 40.39 -16.21 0.71
CA ALA A 137 39.78 -16.05 2.02
C ALA A 137 38.46 -16.83 2.11
N GLY A 138 38.08 -17.27 3.31
CA GLY A 138 36.87 -18.07 3.50
C GLY A 138 37.13 -19.56 3.30
N ASN A 139 36.58 -20.38 4.19
CA ASN A 139 36.70 -21.85 4.11
C ASN A 139 35.44 -22.52 3.52
N GLY A 140 34.40 -21.74 3.20
CA GLY A 140 33.13 -22.24 2.68
C GLY A 140 32.01 -22.45 3.68
N THR A 141 32.26 -22.19 4.96
CA THR A 141 31.23 -22.24 6.01
C THR A 141 30.88 -20.83 6.46
N ALA A 142 29.59 -20.57 6.65
CA ALA A 142 29.11 -19.32 7.22
C ALA A 142 29.54 -19.22 8.70
N GLY A 143 30.24 -18.15 9.06
CA GLY A 143 30.63 -17.90 10.44
C GLY A 143 31.75 -16.90 10.58
N TYR A 144 32.26 -16.77 11.80
CA TYR A 144 33.39 -15.91 12.16
C TYR A 144 34.25 -16.62 13.21
N VAL A 145 35.57 -16.50 13.08
CA VAL A 145 36.53 -16.80 14.15
C VAL A 145 37.48 -15.62 14.32
N SER A 146 38.13 -15.54 15.48
CA SER A 146 39.04 -14.47 15.88
C SER A 146 40.09 -14.13 14.82
N ASP A 147 40.61 -12.91 14.87
CA ASP A 147 41.59 -12.39 13.92
C ASP A 147 43.00 -12.98 14.09
N GLY A 148 43.85 -12.78 13.07
CA GLY A 148 45.29 -13.08 13.10
C GLY A 148 45.69 -14.42 12.50
N GLY A 149 44.73 -15.25 12.10
CA GLY A 149 44.99 -16.54 11.44
C GLY A 149 45.03 -16.49 9.90
N PRO A 150 45.27 -17.64 9.24
CA PRO A 150 45.22 -17.76 7.78
C PRO A 150 43.82 -17.48 7.24
N ALA A 151 43.73 -16.61 6.23
CA ALA A 151 42.48 -16.17 5.63
C ALA A 151 41.67 -17.32 5.02
N ILE A 152 42.35 -18.30 4.39
CA ILE A 152 41.72 -19.47 3.76
C ILE A 152 41.10 -20.45 4.76
N ALA A 153 41.54 -20.43 6.02
CA ALA A 153 41.01 -21.28 7.08
C ALA A 153 39.85 -20.61 7.85
N THR A 154 39.72 -19.29 7.72
CA THR A 154 38.75 -18.47 8.47
C THR A 154 37.38 -18.52 7.78
N PRO A 155 36.29 -18.90 8.46
CA PRO A 155 34.95 -18.76 7.91
C PRO A 155 34.59 -17.29 7.69
N LEU A 156 33.82 -17.04 6.63
CA LEU A 156 33.20 -15.76 6.32
C LEU A 156 31.69 -15.98 6.23
N ASN A 157 30.89 -14.94 6.42
CA ASN A 157 29.44 -15.06 6.32
C ASN A 157 28.90 -14.16 5.19
N SER A 158 28.56 -14.80 4.08
CA SER A 158 28.08 -14.17 2.84
C SER A 158 28.89 -12.93 2.44
N PRO A 159 30.22 -13.02 2.24
CA PRO A 159 31.02 -11.85 1.91
C PRO A 159 30.48 -11.20 0.63
N TYR A 160 30.25 -9.89 0.64
CA TYR A 160 29.48 -9.24 -0.43
C TYR A 160 30.33 -8.32 -1.30
N GLY A 161 31.12 -7.43 -0.70
CA GLY A 161 31.99 -6.48 -1.41
C GLY A 161 33.46 -6.80 -1.21
N VAL A 162 34.25 -6.53 -2.24
CA VAL A 162 35.72 -6.63 -2.19
C VAL A 162 36.39 -5.38 -2.77
N ALA A 163 37.52 -5.00 -2.19
CA ALA A 163 38.40 -3.97 -2.75
C ALA A 163 39.87 -4.37 -2.54
N VAL A 164 40.77 -3.93 -3.41
CA VAL A 164 42.21 -4.21 -3.30
C VAL A 164 42.99 -2.91 -3.37
N ASP A 165 43.94 -2.72 -2.45
CA ASP A 165 44.83 -1.55 -2.48
C ASP A 165 46.10 -1.79 -3.32
N ARG A 166 46.87 -0.73 -3.56
CA ARG A 166 48.14 -0.79 -4.32
C ARG A 166 49.23 -1.63 -3.65
N SER A 167 49.10 -1.93 -2.36
CA SER A 167 50.01 -2.83 -1.64
C SER A 167 49.57 -4.29 -1.72
N GLY A 168 48.48 -4.59 -2.43
CA GLY A 168 47.91 -5.92 -2.57
C GLY A 168 47.12 -6.38 -1.34
N ASN A 169 46.75 -5.49 -0.43
CA ASN A 169 45.83 -5.85 0.65
C ASN A 169 44.41 -5.94 0.10
N LEU A 170 43.72 -7.03 0.43
CA LEU A 170 42.34 -7.28 0.09
C LEU A 170 41.43 -6.89 1.26
N TYR A 171 40.42 -6.08 0.98
CA TYR A 171 39.39 -5.64 1.91
C TYR A 171 38.09 -6.36 1.56
N ILE A 172 37.40 -6.88 2.58
CA ILE A 172 36.22 -7.75 2.42
C ILE A 172 35.11 -7.24 3.32
N ALA A 173 33.95 -6.97 2.74
CA ALA A 173 32.73 -6.75 3.49
C ALA A 173 32.15 -8.12 3.88
N ASP A 174 32.46 -8.55 5.10
CA ASP A 174 31.96 -9.78 5.71
C ASP A 174 30.53 -9.53 6.20
N TYR A 175 29.65 -9.37 5.20
CA TYR A 175 28.32 -8.76 5.28
C TYR A 175 27.46 -9.36 6.40
N GLY A 176 27.35 -10.70 6.45
CA GLY A 176 26.55 -11.41 7.44
C GLY A 176 27.16 -11.38 8.84
N ASN A 177 28.43 -11.03 8.96
CA ASN A 177 29.12 -10.83 10.23
C ASN A 177 29.25 -9.37 10.63
N HIS A 178 28.66 -8.42 9.89
CA HIS A 178 28.66 -6.98 10.20
C HIS A 178 30.07 -6.38 10.43
N ARG A 179 31.04 -6.82 9.63
CA ARG A 179 32.46 -6.43 9.77
C ARG A 179 33.09 -6.16 8.41
N ILE A 180 34.17 -5.37 8.43
CA ILE A 180 35.14 -5.33 7.34
C ILE A 180 36.40 -6.08 7.76
N ARG A 181 36.84 -7.00 6.90
CA ARG A 181 38.06 -7.79 7.08
C ARG A 181 39.14 -7.33 6.11
N LYS A 182 40.39 -7.36 6.53
CA LYS A 182 41.58 -7.10 5.71
C LYS A 182 42.44 -8.35 5.64
N VAL A 183 42.78 -8.77 4.43
CA VAL A 183 43.73 -9.85 4.13
C VAL A 183 45.00 -9.25 3.56
N THR A 184 46.12 -9.50 4.22
CA THR A 184 47.45 -9.07 3.74
C THR A 184 47.93 -9.97 2.60
N PRO A 185 48.93 -9.55 1.78
CA PRO A 185 49.54 -10.40 0.76
C PRO A 185 50.09 -11.73 1.29
N ASN A 186 50.45 -11.79 2.58
CA ASN A 186 50.92 -13.00 3.25
C ASN A 186 49.78 -13.94 3.68
N GLY A 187 48.52 -13.59 3.39
CA GLY A 187 47.35 -14.42 3.68
C GLY A 187 46.82 -14.32 5.10
N ASN A 188 47.24 -13.35 5.90
CA ASN A 188 46.69 -13.14 7.26
C ASN A 188 45.45 -12.24 7.22
N ILE A 189 44.38 -12.65 7.92
CA ILE A 189 43.11 -11.90 8.01
C ILE A 189 42.93 -11.20 9.37
N THR A 190 42.44 -9.95 9.35
CA THR A 190 42.14 -9.14 10.55
C THR A 190 40.86 -8.34 10.37
N THR A 191 40.17 -8.00 11.45
CA THR A 191 39.02 -7.07 11.43
C THR A 191 39.55 -5.65 11.54
N ILE A 192 39.11 -4.78 10.63
CA ILE A 192 39.54 -3.38 10.60
C ILE A 192 38.41 -2.39 10.90
N ALA A 193 37.15 -2.84 10.78
CA ALA A 193 35.99 -2.06 11.14
C ALA A 193 34.80 -2.97 11.49
N GLY A 194 33.98 -2.52 12.45
CA GLY A 194 32.83 -3.28 12.95
C GLY A 194 33.21 -4.29 14.02
N ASN A 195 32.35 -4.43 15.03
CA ASN A 195 32.52 -5.36 16.15
C ASN A 195 31.66 -6.63 16.03
N GLY A 196 30.82 -6.72 14.99
CA GLY A 196 29.91 -7.84 14.74
C GLY A 196 28.49 -7.70 15.25
N THR A 197 28.17 -6.62 15.95
CA THR A 197 26.79 -6.29 16.29
C THR A 197 26.24 -5.31 15.27
N ALA A 198 25.06 -5.60 14.74
CA ALA A 198 24.32 -4.70 13.86
C ALA A 198 24.02 -3.36 14.54
N GLY A 199 24.13 -2.26 13.80
CA GLY A 199 23.70 -0.93 14.21
C GLY A 199 24.79 0.13 14.08
N TYR A 200 24.61 1.25 14.77
CA TYR A 200 25.49 2.42 14.72
C TYR A 200 25.85 2.87 16.16
N VAL A 201 26.98 3.57 16.34
CA VAL A 201 27.39 4.12 17.64
C VAL A 201 27.65 5.62 17.51
N SER A 202 28.85 6.00 17.05
CA SER A 202 29.27 7.38 16.86
C SER A 202 30.48 7.43 15.90
N ASP A 203 30.88 8.65 15.53
CA ASP A 203 32.08 8.91 14.74
C ASP A 203 33.26 9.37 15.62
N GLY A 204 34.47 9.31 15.08
CA GLY A 204 35.71 9.78 15.73
C GLY A 204 36.39 8.75 16.63
N GLY A 205 35.77 7.60 16.88
CA GLY A 205 36.34 6.51 17.68
C GLY A 205 37.05 5.42 16.85
N PRO A 206 37.60 4.39 17.53
CA PRO A 206 38.22 3.24 16.87
C PRO A 206 37.21 2.46 16.01
N ALA A 207 37.56 2.21 14.75
CA ALA A 207 36.73 1.53 13.76
C ALA A 207 36.37 0.09 14.19
N ILE A 208 37.27 -0.62 14.87
CA ILE A 208 37.03 -1.97 15.38
C ILE A 208 36.03 -2.02 16.54
N ALA A 209 35.79 -0.89 17.22
CA ALA A 209 34.83 -0.80 18.31
C ALA A 209 33.41 -0.40 17.84
N THR A 210 33.30 0.18 16.63
CA THR A 210 31.99 0.61 16.08
C THR A 210 31.10 -0.59 15.75
N ARG A 211 29.81 -0.31 15.64
CA ARG A 211 28.84 -1.18 14.97
C ARG A 211 28.72 -0.76 13.50
N LEU A 212 28.57 -1.75 12.63
CA LEU A 212 28.19 -1.59 11.22
C LEU A 212 26.92 -2.42 11.01
N TYR A 213 26.13 -2.11 9.99
CA TYR A 213 24.93 -2.88 9.69
C TYR A 213 24.87 -3.28 8.23
N TYR A 214 25.19 -4.55 7.99
CA TYR A 214 25.24 -5.17 6.65
C TYR A 214 26.10 -4.34 5.67
N PRO A 215 27.39 -4.10 6.00
CA PRO A 215 28.26 -3.33 5.12
C PRO A 215 28.43 -4.04 3.78
N ILE A 216 28.51 -3.28 2.70
CA ILE A 216 28.44 -3.84 1.34
C ILE A 216 29.55 -3.33 0.42
N GLY A 217 29.41 -2.17 -0.20
CA GLY A 217 30.40 -1.60 -1.11
C GLY A 217 31.63 -1.07 -0.38
N LEU A 218 32.80 -1.28 -0.98
CA LEU A 218 34.10 -0.87 -0.46
C LEU A 218 34.93 -0.19 -1.55
N THR A 219 35.66 0.86 -1.18
CA THR A 219 36.74 1.40 -2.01
C THR A 219 37.85 1.97 -1.13
N VAL A 220 39.08 1.97 -1.62
CA VAL A 220 40.27 2.43 -0.88
C VAL A 220 40.98 3.50 -1.69
N ASP A 221 41.28 4.63 -1.05
CA ASP A 221 42.00 5.72 -1.71
C ASP A 221 43.52 5.52 -1.68
N ALA A 222 44.25 6.39 -2.39
CA ALA A 222 45.70 6.33 -2.47
C ALA A 222 46.42 6.56 -1.12
N ALA A 223 45.76 7.22 -0.17
CA ALA A 223 46.27 7.42 1.19
C ALA A 223 45.94 6.24 2.12
N GLY A 224 45.25 5.21 1.62
CA GLY A 224 44.85 4.03 2.37
C GLY A 224 43.60 4.23 3.23
N ASN A 225 42.82 5.29 3.02
CA ASN A 225 41.52 5.41 3.65
C ASN A 225 40.52 4.48 2.96
N LEU A 226 39.76 3.73 3.77
CA LEU A 226 38.70 2.85 3.30
C LEU A 226 37.34 3.55 3.41
N TYR A 227 36.56 3.52 2.33
CA TYR A 227 35.17 3.98 2.29
C TYR A 227 34.24 2.77 2.27
N ILE A 228 33.19 2.82 3.08
CA ILE A 228 32.28 1.70 3.34
C ILE A 228 30.85 2.19 3.18
N ALA A 229 30.08 1.51 2.33
CA ALA A 229 28.62 1.64 2.35
C ALA A 229 28.05 0.84 3.52
N ASP A 230 27.71 1.55 4.59
CA ASP A 230 27.10 1.01 5.81
C ASP A 230 25.57 0.94 5.60
N ARG A 231 25.18 -0.02 4.75
CA ARG A 231 23.92 -0.05 4.00
C ARG A 231 22.68 0.21 4.88
N HIS A 232 22.49 -0.58 5.93
CA HIS A 232 21.30 -0.47 6.78
C HIS A 232 21.39 0.66 7.80
N ASN A 233 22.56 1.27 7.97
CA ASN A 233 22.71 2.50 8.72
C ASN A 233 22.58 3.75 7.84
N HIS A 234 22.27 3.61 6.54
CA HIS A 234 22.00 4.74 5.63
C HIS A 234 23.15 5.77 5.55
N ARG A 235 24.40 5.28 5.60
CA ARG A 235 25.60 6.10 5.69
C ARG A 235 26.73 5.56 4.81
N ILE A 236 27.58 6.46 4.34
CA ILE A 236 28.94 6.11 3.89
C ILE A 236 29.92 6.46 5.01
N ARG A 237 30.75 5.48 5.39
CA ARG A 237 31.74 5.61 6.45
C ARG A 237 33.15 5.62 5.86
N LYS A 238 34.06 6.39 6.44
CA LYS A 238 35.48 6.42 6.11
C LYS A 238 36.29 5.92 7.29
N VAL A 239 37.23 5.01 7.05
CA VAL A 239 38.19 4.51 8.03
C VAL A 239 39.59 4.94 7.59
N THR A 240 40.27 5.69 8.45
CA THR A 240 41.66 6.12 8.20
C THR A 240 42.65 4.98 8.48
N PRO A 241 43.90 5.05 7.97
CA PRO A 241 44.95 4.08 8.31
C PRO A 241 45.22 3.94 9.81
N ASN A 242 44.95 4.99 10.60
CA ASN A 242 45.06 4.97 12.07
C ASN A 242 43.86 4.28 12.76
N GLY A 243 42.92 3.73 11.99
CA GLY A 243 41.78 3.00 12.51
C GLY A 243 40.68 3.89 13.11
N ILE A 244 40.61 5.17 12.72
CA ILE A 244 39.51 6.06 13.13
C ILE A 244 38.41 6.05 12.08
N ILE A 245 37.16 5.86 12.52
CA ILE A 245 35.97 5.87 11.64
C ILE A 245 35.17 7.16 11.74
N THR A 246 34.75 7.71 10.61
CA THR A 246 33.84 8.87 10.51
C THR A 246 32.77 8.65 9.45
N THR A 247 31.64 9.35 9.54
CA THR A 247 30.66 9.44 8.45
C THR A 247 31.11 10.51 7.46
N VAL A 248 30.97 10.25 6.16
CA VAL A 248 31.28 11.21 5.08
C VAL A 248 30.06 11.57 4.23
N ALA A 249 29.01 10.74 4.25
CA ALA A 249 27.72 11.06 3.64
C ALA A 249 26.59 10.30 4.33
N GLY A 250 25.41 10.91 4.39
CA GLY A 250 24.20 10.35 5.00
C GLY A 250 24.09 10.64 6.50
N ASN A 251 22.88 10.97 6.95
CA ASN A 251 22.59 11.28 8.36
C ASN A 251 22.00 10.08 9.14
N GLY A 252 21.78 8.94 8.48
CA GLY A 252 21.22 7.74 9.07
C GLY A 252 19.71 7.54 8.95
N THR A 253 19.00 8.51 8.37
CA THR A 253 17.58 8.40 8.05
C THR A 253 17.44 7.98 6.59
N ALA A 254 16.63 6.95 6.35
CA ALA A 254 16.30 6.51 4.99
C ALA A 254 15.52 7.60 4.22
N GLY A 255 15.77 7.69 2.93
CA GLY A 255 15.08 8.61 2.02
C GLY A 255 16.07 9.48 1.27
N TYR A 256 15.57 10.54 0.62
CA TYR A 256 16.34 11.46 -0.21
C TYR A 256 16.22 12.89 0.34
N VAL A 257 17.28 13.67 0.17
CA VAL A 257 17.32 15.13 0.38
C VAL A 257 17.93 15.72 -0.88
N SER A 258 17.46 16.91 -1.27
CA SER A 258 17.85 17.63 -2.48
C SER A 258 19.37 17.68 -2.71
N ASP A 259 19.72 18.00 -3.94
CA ASP A 259 21.10 18.20 -4.33
C ASP A 259 21.63 19.57 -3.92
N GLY A 260 22.95 19.66 -3.87
CA GLY A 260 23.70 20.87 -3.56
C GLY A 260 23.90 21.08 -2.06
N GLY A 261 23.26 20.31 -1.18
CA GLY A 261 23.47 20.42 0.28
C GLY A 261 24.75 19.74 0.79
N PRO A 262 25.06 19.88 2.09
CA PRO A 262 26.16 19.15 2.73
C PRO A 262 25.88 17.64 2.79
N ALA A 263 26.85 16.82 2.42
CA ALA A 263 26.75 15.36 2.36
C ALA A 263 26.40 14.73 3.72
N LEU A 264 26.84 15.31 4.83
CA LEU A 264 26.51 14.82 6.19
C LEU A 264 25.05 15.08 6.57
N GLY A 265 24.41 16.09 5.98
CA GLY A 265 23.00 16.42 6.22
C GLY A 265 22.02 15.63 5.35
N THR A 266 22.50 14.99 4.29
CA THR A 266 21.66 14.29 3.32
C THR A 266 21.06 12.99 3.88
N ARG A 267 20.00 12.51 3.24
CA ARG A 267 19.43 11.17 3.49
C ARG A 267 19.86 10.27 2.33
N LEU A 268 20.32 9.08 2.67
CA LEU A 268 20.61 7.99 1.73
C LEU A 268 19.66 6.85 2.01
N HIS A 269 19.28 6.08 1.00
CA HIS A 269 18.38 4.94 1.18
C HIS A 269 19.05 3.65 0.69
N TYR A 270 19.57 2.89 1.66
CA TYR A 270 20.34 1.67 1.42
C TYR A 270 21.47 1.89 0.40
N PRO A 271 22.48 2.73 0.72
CA PRO A 271 23.60 2.93 -0.18
C PRO A 271 24.31 1.60 -0.47
N TRP A 272 24.69 1.39 -1.73
CA TRP A 272 25.32 0.15 -2.22
C TRP A 272 26.77 0.37 -2.62
N GLY A 273 27.02 0.69 -3.90
CA GLY A 273 28.37 0.90 -4.42
C GLY A 273 28.96 2.24 -3.98
N VAL A 274 30.28 2.25 -3.79
CA VAL A 274 31.07 3.46 -3.58
C VAL A 274 32.29 3.44 -4.48
N ALA A 275 32.61 4.57 -5.11
CA ALA A 275 33.78 4.72 -5.95
C ALA A 275 34.40 6.11 -5.76
N LEU A 276 35.67 6.26 -6.10
CA LEU A 276 36.38 7.54 -6.05
C LEU A 276 36.94 7.87 -7.43
N ASP A 277 36.93 9.15 -7.79
CA ASP A 277 37.74 9.63 -8.91
C ASP A 277 39.18 9.99 -8.47
N GLU A 278 40.04 10.36 -9.41
CA GLU A 278 41.44 10.73 -9.12
C GLU A 278 41.56 12.01 -8.28
N ALA A 279 40.56 12.88 -8.29
CA ALA A 279 40.50 14.08 -7.45
C ALA A 279 40.01 13.77 -6.01
N GLY A 280 39.56 12.53 -5.75
CA GLY A 280 39.04 12.10 -4.47
C GLY A 280 37.56 12.42 -4.24
N ASN A 281 36.80 12.79 -5.28
CA ASN A 281 35.35 12.92 -5.16
C ASN A 281 34.73 11.52 -5.02
N LEU A 282 33.76 11.40 -4.13
CA LEU A 282 33.10 10.14 -3.79
C LEU A 282 31.79 9.99 -4.56
N TYR A 283 31.64 8.86 -5.25
CA TYR A 283 30.42 8.46 -5.93
C TYR A 283 29.71 7.38 -5.12
N ILE A 284 28.38 7.43 -5.09
CA ILE A 284 27.54 6.59 -4.23
C ILE A 284 26.35 6.08 -5.04
N GLY A 285 26.17 4.76 -5.10
CA GLY A 285 24.91 4.14 -5.51
C GLY A 285 23.86 4.31 -4.41
N ASP A 286 22.97 5.29 -4.55
CA ASP A 286 21.90 5.58 -3.59
C ASP A 286 20.66 4.76 -3.95
N GLY A 287 20.78 3.48 -3.63
CA GLY A 287 20.05 2.37 -4.21
C GLY A 287 18.54 2.52 -4.29
N HIS A 288 17.89 2.68 -3.14
CA HIS A 288 16.43 2.82 -3.06
C HIS A 288 15.93 4.23 -3.36
N ASN A 289 16.84 5.18 -3.55
CA ASN A 289 16.52 6.48 -4.12
C ASN A 289 16.72 6.49 -5.63
N HIS A 290 17.08 5.37 -6.27
CA HIS A 290 17.20 5.24 -7.73
C HIS A 290 18.14 6.27 -8.37
N ARG A 291 19.24 6.60 -7.67
CA ARG A 291 20.18 7.67 -8.04
C ARG A 291 21.62 7.23 -7.85
N ILE A 292 22.53 7.83 -8.62
CA ILE A 292 23.94 7.92 -8.27
C ILE A 292 24.23 9.33 -7.78
N ARG A 293 24.88 9.43 -6.62
CA ARG A 293 25.25 10.69 -5.98
C ARG A 293 26.76 10.91 -6.06
N LYS A 294 27.21 12.14 -6.25
CA LYS A 294 28.60 12.59 -6.19
C LYS A 294 28.76 13.49 -4.96
N VAL A 295 29.81 13.28 -4.18
CA VAL A 295 30.24 14.10 -3.05
C VAL A 295 31.60 14.69 -3.38
N THR A 296 31.69 16.01 -3.44
CA THR A 296 32.94 16.72 -3.69
C THR A 296 33.80 16.85 -2.44
N SER A 297 35.07 17.22 -2.61
CA SER A 297 36.03 17.37 -1.51
C SER A 297 35.66 18.44 -0.47
N ASP A 298 34.84 19.43 -0.85
CA ASP A 298 34.23 20.42 0.04
C ASP A 298 32.99 19.90 0.79
N GLY A 299 32.57 18.66 0.52
CA GLY A 299 31.48 17.99 1.21
C GLY A 299 30.09 18.29 0.65
N ILE A 300 29.96 18.78 -0.58
CA ILE A 300 28.67 19.00 -1.26
C ILE A 300 28.22 17.71 -1.97
N ILE A 301 26.94 17.34 -1.85
CA ILE A 301 26.35 16.17 -2.52
C ILE A 301 25.36 16.54 -3.63
N THR A 302 25.49 15.93 -4.80
CA THR A 302 24.55 16.10 -5.93
C THR A 302 24.25 14.79 -6.65
N THR A 303 23.13 14.74 -7.37
CA THR A 303 22.78 13.62 -8.26
C THR A 303 23.45 13.83 -9.60
N ILE A 304 24.13 12.79 -10.08
CA ILE A 304 24.79 12.81 -11.38
C ILE A 304 24.15 11.84 -12.39
N ALA A 305 23.33 10.91 -11.92
CA ALA A 305 22.56 9.99 -12.74
C ALA A 305 21.32 9.48 -11.99
N GLY A 306 20.21 9.32 -12.71
CA GLY A 306 18.93 8.87 -12.16
C GLY A 306 18.09 10.03 -11.63
N ASN A 307 16.81 10.07 -11.96
CA ASN A 307 15.86 11.11 -11.52
C ASN A 307 15.07 10.73 -10.25
N GLY A 308 15.29 9.53 -9.72
CA GLY A 308 14.58 9.01 -8.55
C GLY A 308 13.38 8.11 -8.82
N THR A 309 12.96 8.01 -10.08
CA THR A 309 11.89 7.09 -10.49
C THR A 309 12.50 5.78 -10.94
N ALA A 310 12.06 4.68 -10.32
CA ALA A 310 12.44 3.34 -10.73
C ALA A 310 12.02 3.05 -12.18
N GLY A 311 12.89 2.39 -12.94
CA GLY A 311 12.62 1.93 -14.30
C GLY A 311 13.70 2.34 -15.27
N TYR A 312 13.39 2.33 -16.56
CA TYR A 312 14.33 2.59 -17.66
C TYR A 312 13.76 3.66 -18.60
N VAL A 313 14.65 4.45 -19.20
CA VAL A 313 14.39 5.29 -20.37
C VAL A 313 15.51 5.06 -21.38
N ASP A 314 15.20 5.30 -22.65
CA ASP A 314 16.11 5.06 -23.76
C ASP A 314 17.44 5.82 -23.62
N ASP A 315 18.47 5.21 -24.20
CA ASP A 315 19.85 5.69 -24.14
C ASP A 315 20.07 6.97 -24.96
N GLY A 316 21.14 7.70 -24.63
CA GLY A 316 21.57 8.92 -25.33
C GLY A 316 21.08 10.23 -24.69
N GLY A 317 20.13 10.16 -23.75
CA GLY A 317 19.68 11.31 -22.96
C GLY A 317 20.64 11.68 -21.81
N PRO A 318 20.37 12.81 -21.11
CA PRO A 318 21.18 13.22 -19.95
C PRO A 318 21.04 12.23 -18.80
N ALA A 319 22.16 11.88 -18.17
CA ALA A 319 22.21 10.90 -17.09
C ALA A 319 21.33 11.31 -15.89
N ALA A 320 21.34 12.59 -15.51
CA ALA A 320 20.52 13.09 -14.40
C ALA A 320 19.00 12.95 -14.67
N GLY A 321 18.57 12.97 -15.93
CA GLY A 321 17.16 12.80 -16.32
C GLY A 321 16.72 11.34 -16.49
N THR A 322 17.66 10.39 -16.49
CA THR A 322 17.36 8.98 -16.74
C THR A 322 16.61 8.32 -15.59
N ARG A 323 16.03 7.15 -15.83
CA ARG A 323 15.49 6.27 -14.78
C ARG A 323 16.48 5.15 -14.53
N LEU A 324 16.82 4.93 -13.28
CA LEU A 324 17.63 3.80 -12.79
C LEU A 324 16.75 2.94 -11.90
N TYR A 325 17.00 1.64 -11.85
CA TYR A 325 16.27 0.72 -10.98
C TYR A 325 17.21 -0.08 -10.10
N TYR A 326 17.36 0.39 -8.86
CA TYR A 326 18.31 -0.10 -7.88
C TYR A 326 19.74 -0.08 -8.47
N PRO A 327 20.36 1.10 -8.60
CA PRO A 327 21.76 1.15 -9.00
C PRO A 327 22.65 0.62 -7.87
N TYR A 328 23.26 -0.55 -8.07
CA TYR A 328 24.09 -1.23 -7.06
C TYR A 328 25.55 -0.75 -7.11
N GLY A 329 26.44 -1.53 -7.73
CA GLY A 329 27.85 -1.22 -7.85
C GLY A 329 28.14 -0.19 -8.94
N ILE A 330 29.22 0.54 -8.73
CA ILE A 330 29.67 1.62 -9.60
C ILE A 330 31.19 1.61 -9.72
N ALA A 331 31.71 2.03 -10.86
CA ALA A 331 33.15 2.20 -11.08
C ALA A 331 33.43 3.36 -12.00
N LEU A 332 34.60 4.00 -11.85
CA LEU A 332 35.12 4.96 -12.80
C LEU A 332 36.30 4.39 -13.57
N ASP A 333 36.43 4.77 -14.84
CA ASP A 333 37.69 4.61 -15.57
C ASP A 333 38.59 5.85 -15.38
N ARG A 334 39.82 5.79 -15.91
CA ARG A 334 40.79 6.90 -15.81
C ARG A 334 40.39 8.16 -16.58
N ALA A 335 39.48 8.04 -17.53
CA ALA A 335 38.93 9.20 -18.25
C ALA A 335 37.77 9.85 -17.48
N GLY A 336 37.37 9.29 -16.33
CA GLY A 336 36.27 9.81 -15.52
C GLY A 336 34.89 9.39 -16.01
N ASN A 337 34.80 8.34 -16.82
CA ASN A 337 33.52 7.75 -17.21
C ASN A 337 33.02 6.84 -16.09
N LEU A 338 31.72 6.90 -15.82
CA LEU A 338 31.07 6.14 -14.76
C LEU A 338 30.33 4.94 -15.33
N TYR A 339 30.51 3.78 -14.71
CA TYR A 339 29.79 2.55 -14.99
C TYR A 339 28.88 2.20 -13.82
N ILE A 340 27.64 1.78 -14.11
CA ILE A 340 26.58 1.57 -13.13
C ILE A 340 25.95 0.20 -13.36
N ALA A 341 25.95 -0.65 -12.34
CA ALA A 341 25.13 -1.86 -12.30
C ALA A 341 23.66 -1.48 -12.02
N ASP A 342 22.88 -1.30 -13.09
CA ASP A 342 21.47 -0.93 -13.05
C ASP A 342 20.62 -2.19 -12.89
N GLN A 343 20.70 -2.75 -11.68
CA GLN A 343 20.42 -4.15 -11.37
C GLN A 343 19.07 -4.63 -11.89
N SER A 344 17.98 -3.97 -11.51
CA SER A 344 16.63 -4.41 -11.86
C SER A 344 16.21 -4.04 -13.29
N ASN A 345 16.97 -3.14 -13.93
CA ASN A 345 16.87 -2.91 -15.37
C ASN A 345 17.70 -3.93 -16.18
N GLN A 346 18.39 -4.88 -15.55
CA GLN A 346 19.18 -5.92 -16.22
C GLN A 346 20.19 -5.34 -17.23
N ARG A 347 20.85 -4.26 -16.81
CA ARG A 347 21.79 -3.49 -17.65
C ARG A 347 22.99 -3.02 -16.83
N ILE A 348 24.11 -2.84 -17.52
CA ILE A 348 25.19 -1.98 -17.09
C ILE A 348 25.11 -0.69 -17.91
N ARG A 349 25.02 0.46 -17.23
CA ARG A 349 24.95 1.77 -17.87
C ARG A 349 26.31 2.47 -17.78
N GLY A 350 26.70 3.16 -18.83
CA GLY A 350 27.89 4.02 -18.90
C GLY A 350 27.49 5.48 -19.04
N VAL A 351 28.15 6.37 -18.29
CA VAL A 351 28.00 7.82 -18.38
C VAL A 351 29.34 8.46 -18.70
N THR A 352 29.37 9.37 -19.67
CA THR A 352 30.60 10.03 -20.13
C THR A 352 30.97 11.23 -19.27
N GLY A 353 32.26 11.37 -18.92
CA GLY A 353 32.83 12.60 -18.34
C GLY A 353 32.32 13.02 -16.95
N VAL A 354 31.75 12.11 -16.15
CA VAL A 354 31.13 12.46 -14.85
C VAL A 354 32.12 13.07 -13.85
N ALA A 355 33.41 12.74 -13.95
CA ALA A 355 34.45 13.38 -13.13
C ALA A 355 34.52 14.90 -13.34
N GLN A 356 34.33 15.35 -14.60
CA GLN A 356 34.43 16.76 -15.00
C GLN A 356 33.10 17.52 -14.81
N MET A 357 31.98 16.81 -14.65
CA MET A 357 30.71 17.42 -14.32
C MET A 357 30.81 18.21 -13.01
N THR A 358 30.54 19.51 -13.11
CA THR A 358 30.48 20.40 -11.95
C THR A 358 29.09 20.28 -11.32
N PRO A 359 28.99 19.91 -10.04
CA PRO A 359 27.74 19.95 -9.31
C PRO A 359 27.08 21.34 -9.41
N PRO A 360 25.76 21.46 -9.60
CA PRO A 360 25.10 22.74 -9.40
C PRO A 360 25.38 23.24 -7.99
N LEU A 361 25.56 24.56 -7.85
CA LEU A 361 25.75 25.18 -6.55
C LEU A 361 24.60 24.79 -5.60
N PRO A 362 24.88 24.65 -4.29
CA PRO A 362 23.84 24.57 -3.27
C PRO A 362 22.75 25.61 -3.55
N PRO A 363 21.46 25.23 -3.51
CA PRO A 363 20.41 26.24 -3.55
C PRO A 363 20.67 27.25 -2.42
N ALA A 364 20.60 28.54 -2.73
CA ALA A 364 20.82 29.61 -1.75
C ALA A 364 19.82 29.55 -0.57
N ALA A 365 18.71 28.81 -0.72
CA ALA A 365 17.69 28.58 0.28
C ALA A 365 17.24 27.10 0.33
N ASP A 366 16.98 26.56 1.54
CA ASP A 366 16.26 25.28 1.73
C ASP A 366 14.83 25.60 2.14
N LEU A 367 13.95 25.69 1.14
CA LEU A 367 12.52 25.97 1.33
C LEU A 367 11.73 24.67 1.42
N TYR A 368 10.58 24.69 2.08
CA TYR A 368 9.57 23.63 2.01
C TYR A 368 8.17 24.19 2.25
N GLY A 369 7.15 23.53 1.73
CA GLY A 369 5.74 23.82 1.97
C GLY A 369 5.10 22.93 3.05
N GLU A 370 4.35 23.56 3.95
CA GLU A 370 3.32 22.91 4.78
C GLU A 370 2.01 22.93 3.99
N VAL A 371 1.61 21.77 3.45
CA VAL A 371 0.46 21.65 2.56
C VAL A 371 -0.85 22.07 3.25
N VAL A 372 -1.63 22.88 2.55
CA VAL A 372 -3.02 23.22 2.87
C VAL A 372 -3.86 22.71 1.71
N SER A 373 -4.53 21.57 1.93
CA SER A 373 -5.42 20.96 0.93
C SER A 373 -6.62 20.32 1.63
N PRO A 374 -7.87 20.67 1.28
CA PRO A 374 -9.03 19.98 1.79
C PRO A 374 -9.12 18.60 1.16
N TYR A 375 -9.51 17.62 1.97
CA TYR A 375 -9.73 16.25 1.47
C TYR A 375 -10.96 16.17 0.54
N ARG A 376 -12.03 16.93 0.82
CA ARG A 376 -13.29 16.95 0.06
C ARG A 376 -13.90 18.36 -0.02
N VAL A 377 -14.44 18.73 -1.18
CA VAL A 377 -15.07 20.04 -1.44
C VAL A 377 -16.36 19.89 -2.24
N GLN A 378 -17.37 20.71 -1.97
CA GLN A 378 -18.60 20.74 -2.76
C GLN A 378 -18.43 21.62 -4.00
N ARG A 379 -19.11 21.26 -5.10
CA ARG A 379 -19.22 22.16 -6.27
C ARG A 379 -19.83 23.50 -5.87
N GLY A 380 -19.41 24.56 -6.55
CA GLY A 380 -19.84 25.93 -6.30
C GLY A 380 -19.24 26.56 -5.05
N GLN A 381 -18.47 25.83 -4.24
CA GLN A 381 -17.82 26.38 -3.05
C GLN A 381 -16.36 26.74 -3.30
N GLU A 382 -15.97 27.87 -2.70
CA GLU A 382 -14.57 28.27 -2.58
C GLU A 382 -13.88 27.50 -1.46
N PHE A 383 -12.62 27.15 -1.69
CA PHE A 383 -11.76 26.52 -0.71
C PHE A 383 -10.31 26.98 -0.86
N ASP A 384 -9.52 26.73 0.17
CA ASP A 384 -8.10 27.08 0.22
C ASP A 384 -7.24 25.91 -0.26
N LEU A 385 -6.37 26.14 -1.23
CA LEU A 385 -5.47 25.14 -1.80
C LEU A 385 -4.06 25.72 -1.98
N GLY A 386 -3.04 25.04 -1.48
CA GLY A 386 -1.65 25.43 -1.68
C GLY A 386 -0.74 24.96 -0.55
N ALA A 387 0.24 25.79 -0.18
CA ALA A 387 1.14 25.48 0.92
C ALA A 387 1.64 26.75 1.61
N ARG A 388 1.91 26.66 2.92
CA ARG A 388 2.64 27.70 3.67
C ARG A 388 4.14 27.43 3.56
N ILE A 389 4.89 28.38 3.00
CA ILE A 389 6.30 28.18 2.67
C ILE A 389 7.16 28.53 3.89
N ARG A 390 8.10 27.66 4.22
CA ARG A 390 9.02 27.73 5.36
C ARG A 390 10.46 27.60 4.86
N SER A 391 11.42 27.99 5.70
CA SER A 391 12.86 27.79 5.45
C SER A 391 13.52 26.98 6.56
N ARG A 392 14.31 25.97 6.17
CA ARG A 392 15.20 25.17 7.04
C ARG A 392 16.66 25.56 6.91
N GLY A 393 17.00 26.38 5.91
CA GLY A 393 18.36 26.78 5.59
C GLY A 393 18.78 28.10 6.24
N PRO A 394 19.99 28.59 5.93
CA PRO A 394 20.39 29.96 6.27
C PRO A 394 19.36 30.96 5.75
N ASN A 395 19.27 32.13 6.41
CA ASN A 395 18.34 33.18 6.01
C ASN A 395 18.59 33.54 4.53
N PRO A 396 17.59 33.44 3.64
CA PRO A 396 17.68 33.94 2.28
C PRO A 396 17.78 35.48 2.27
N ALA A 397 18.95 35.99 2.65
CA ALA A 397 19.23 37.40 2.84
C ALA A 397 19.62 38.11 1.53
N ASP A 398 19.71 37.38 0.41
CA ASP A 398 20.15 37.90 -0.89
C ASP A 398 19.06 38.73 -1.61
N GLY A 399 17.84 38.78 -1.09
CA GLY A 399 16.73 39.57 -1.65
C GLY A 399 16.01 38.94 -2.85
N GLN A 400 16.38 37.71 -3.25
CA GLN A 400 15.72 36.98 -4.34
C GLN A 400 14.25 36.68 -4.03
N HIS A 401 13.47 36.45 -5.09
CA HIS A 401 12.04 36.23 -4.98
C HIS A 401 11.69 34.76 -4.72
N VAL A 402 10.73 34.52 -3.82
CA VAL A 402 10.09 33.21 -3.67
C VAL A 402 8.82 33.22 -4.50
N THR A 403 8.74 32.37 -5.52
CA THR A 403 7.56 32.25 -6.38
C THR A 403 6.86 30.93 -6.10
N VAL A 404 5.59 30.99 -5.70
CA VAL A 404 4.73 29.82 -5.52
C VAL A 404 3.80 29.75 -6.72
N VAL A 405 3.85 28.63 -7.45
CA VAL A 405 3.04 28.38 -8.64
C VAL A 405 2.11 27.20 -8.34
N LEU A 406 0.80 27.45 -8.32
CA LEU A 406 -0.22 26.42 -8.23
C LEU A 406 -0.80 26.18 -9.63
N THR A 407 -0.64 24.95 -10.14
CA THR A 407 -1.26 24.50 -11.38
C THR A 407 -2.45 23.60 -11.03
N LEU A 408 -3.64 24.13 -11.27
CA LEU A 408 -4.91 23.47 -11.02
C LEU A 408 -5.19 22.38 -12.04
N ALA A 409 -5.71 21.25 -11.56
CA ALA A 409 -6.22 20.18 -12.42
C ALA A 409 -7.38 20.65 -13.31
N ASP A 410 -7.57 19.97 -14.44
CA ASP A 410 -8.70 20.18 -15.34
C ASP A 410 -10.02 19.95 -14.62
N GLY A 411 -10.80 21.02 -14.42
CA GLY A 411 -12.03 21.02 -13.63
C GLY A 411 -12.00 21.90 -12.38
N LEU A 412 -10.84 22.40 -11.96
CA LEU A 412 -10.73 23.43 -10.91
C LEU A 412 -10.31 24.78 -11.52
N VAL A 413 -10.75 25.87 -10.91
CA VAL A 413 -10.39 27.24 -11.34
C VAL A 413 -10.02 28.10 -10.15
N GLY A 414 -9.22 29.14 -10.37
CA GLY A 414 -8.92 30.11 -9.32
C GLY A 414 -10.17 30.86 -8.86
N GLY A 415 -10.17 31.28 -7.60
CA GLY A 415 -11.25 32.07 -6.99
C GLY A 415 -11.36 33.49 -7.57
N PRO A 416 -12.33 34.29 -7.09
CA PRO A 416 -12.62 35.61 -7.63
C PRO A 416 -11.38 36.51 -7.70
N GLY A 417 -11.17 37.16 -8.86
CA GLY A 417 -10.00 38.01 -9.09
C GLY A 417 -8.76 37.29 -9.62
N SER A 418 -8.84 35.99 -9.89
CA SER A 418 -7.79 35.23 -10.57
C SER A 418 -8.30 34.65 -11.90
N THR A 419 -7.39 34.48 -12.88
CA THR A 419 -7.74 33.98 -14.22
C THR A 419 -6.88 32.77 -14.58
N GLY A 420 -7.53 31.69 -15.02
CA GLY A 420 -6.87 30.48 -15.53
C GLY A 420 -6.59 29.40 -14.48
N GLN A 421 -5.92 28.33 -14.93
CA GLN A 421 -5.54 27.17 -14.10
C GLN A 421 -4.19 27.34 -13.42
N ARG A 422 -3.36 28.29 -13.85
CA ARG A 422 -2.04 28.54 -13.29
C ARG A 422 -2.07 29.81 -12.45
N LEU A 423 -2.03 29.64 -11.13
CA LEU A 423 -2.02 30.73 -10.16
C LEU A 423 -0.59 30.94 -9.65
N THR A 424 -0.21 32.19 -9.41
CA THR A 424 1.16 32.52 -8.98
C THR A 424 1.15 33.60 -7.90
N ARG A 425 1.97 33.41 -6.87
CA ARG A 425 2.28 34.44 -5.85
C ARG A 425 3.79 34.58 -5.75
N THR A 426 4.24 35.83 -5.66
CA THR A 426 5.68 36.14 -5.55
C THR A 426 5.92 36.94 -4.27
N PHE A 427 6.90 36.53 -3.49
CA PHE A 427 7.30 37.15 -2.23
C PHE A 427 8.78 37.55 -2.29
N THR A 428 9.20 38.42 -1.39
CA THR A 428 10.63 38.71 -1.19
C THR A 428 11.22 37.71 -0.18
N GLY A 429 12.33 37.05 -0.52
CA GLY A 429 12.99 36.04 0.33
C GLY A 429 13.37 36.54 1.73
N GLN A 430 13.64 37.84 1.89
CA GLN A 430 13.93 38.47 3.19
C GLN A 430 12.84 38.28 4.26
N GLN A 431 11.61 37.94 3.85
CA GLN A 431 10.49 37.68 4.77
C GLN A 431 10.58 36.28 5.42
N LEU A 432 11.42 35.38 4.91
CA LEU A 432 11.60 34.02 5.44
C LEU A 432 12.69 33.99 6.51
N ILE A 433 12.29 34.21 7.76
CA ILE A 433 13.17 33.97 8.90
C ILE A 433 13.30 32.44 9.12
N PRO A 434 14.52 31.87 9.15
CA PRO A 434 14.71 30.43 9.36
C PRO A 434 13.96 29.93 10.60
N TYR A 435 13.20 28.83 10.43
CA TYR A 435 12.41 28.18 11.49
C TYR A 435 11.33 29.04 12.18
N GLN A 436 11.11 30.29 11.76
CA GLN A 436 10.16 31.21 12.40
C GLN A 436 9.18 31.87 11.43
N GLY A 437 9.63 32.21 10.21
CA GLY A 437 8.80 32.83 9.17
C GLY A 437 7.99 31.82 8.37
N SER A 438 6.84 32.27 7.83
CA SER A 438 6.10 31.55 6.79
C SER A 438 5.56 32.51 5.75
N LEU A 439 5.66 32.14 4.47
CA LEU A 439 4.96 32.84 3.39
C LEU A 439 3.66 32.12 3.05
N ASP A 440 2.58 32.88 2.83
CA ASP A 440 1.27 32.31 2.55
C ASP A 440 1.09 32.00 1.05
N GLY A 441 1.61 30.85 0.63
CA GLY A 441 1.45 30.30 -0.72
C GLY A 441 0.10 29.58 -0.94
N VAL A 442 -0.94 29.91 -0.17
CA VAL A 442 -2.28 29.34 -0.27
C VAL A 442 -3.15 30.21 -1.17
N PHE A 443 -3.91 29.58 -2.07
CA PHE A 443 -4.78 30.24 -3.03
C PHE A 443 -6.24 29.91 -2.76
N ARG A 444 -7.13 30.86 -3.09
CA ARG A 444 -8.57 30.60 -3.17
C ARG A 444 -8.87 29.90 -4.49
N VAL A 445 -9.56 28.77 -4.43
CA VAL A 445 -9.91 27.92 -5.58
C VAL A 445 -11.40 27.60 -5.53
N ILE A 446 -12.03 27.47 -6.69
CA ILE A 446 -13.42 27.05 -6.85
C ILE A 446 -13.44 25.74 -7.62
N ALA A 447 -14.32 24.83 -7.22
CA ALA A 447 -14.80 23.75 -8.09
C ALA A 447 -16.10 24.24 -8.75
N PRO A 448 -16.09 24.67 -10.03
CA PRO A 448 -17.30 25.14 -10.71
C PRO A 448 -18.49 24.18 -10.57
N ASP A 449 -19.71 24.71 -10.71
CA ASP A 449 -20.94 23.89 -10.65
C ASP A 449 -20.95 22.76 -11.71
N THR A 450 -20.22 22.94 -12.79
CA THR A 450 -20.06 21.99 -13.90
C THR A 450 -19.00 20.92 -13.68
N THR A 451 -18.14 21.03 -12.66
CA THR A 451 -17.01 20.13 -12.43
C THR A 451 -17.47 18.73 -12.07
N PRO A 452 -17.17 17.66 -12.83
CA PRO A 452 -17.58 16.30 -12.49
C PRO A 452 -17.21 15.86 -11.06
N ALA A 453 -17.91 14.86 -10.53
CA ALA A 453 -17.50 14.26 -9.27
C ALA A 453 -16.22 13.46 -9.50
N GLY A 454 -15.25 13.56 -8.60
CA GLY A 454 -13.98 12.85 -8.76
C GLY A 454 -12.86 13.46 -7.94
N THR A 455 -11.69 12.81 -8.00
CA THR A 455 -10.46 13.34 -7.41
C THR A 455 -9.65 14.04 -8.50
N TYR A 456 -9.31 15.29 -8.22
CA TYR A 456 -8.56 16.17 -9.10
C TYR A 456 -7.21 16.44 -8.47
N GLU A 457 -6.12 16.09 -9.16
CA GLU A 457 -4.76 16.22 -8.63
C GLU A 457 -4.09 17.47 -9.21
N SER A 458 -4.04 18.54 -8.40
CA SER A 458 -3.32 19.77 -8.76
C SER A 458 -1.86 19.67 -8.34
N THR A 459 -0.98 20.47 -8.93
CA THR A 459 0.43 20.53 -8.54
C THR A 459 0.80 21.90 -8.01
N LEU A 460 1.65 21.96 -6.99
CA LEU A 460 2.23 23.21 -6.49
C LEU A 460 3.74 23.15 -6.60
N GLU A 461 4.35 24.23 -7.07
CA GLU A 461 5.79 24.40 -7.22
C GLU A 461 6.27 25.64 -6.43
N ILE A 462 7.40 25.51 -5.75
CA ILE A 462 8.12 26.58 -5.06
C ILE A 462 9.41 26.86 -5.83
N GLN A 463 9.67 28.13 -6.12
CA GLN A 463 10.86 28.61 -6.82
C GLN A 463 11.54 29.69 -5.98
N TYR A 464 12.87 29.81 -6.09
CA TYR A 464 13.64 30.85 -5.42
C TYR A 464 14.61 31.48 -6.40
N GLY A 465 14.48 32.78 -6.67
CA GLY A 465 15.28 33.48 -7.69
C GLY A 465 15.13 32.92 -9.11
N GLY A 466 14.05 32.19 -9.37
CA GLY A 466 13.82 31.45 -10.61
C GLY A 466 14.41 30.04 -10.64
N ASP A 467 15.17 29.61 -9.62
CA ASP A 467 15.72 28.26 -9.52
C ASP A 467 14.67 27.25 -9.03
N LEU A 468 14.63 26.10 -9.71
CA LEU A 468 13.77 24.94 -9.42
C LEU A 468 14.49 23.83 -8.63
N ASN A 469 15.78 23.97 -8.34
CA ASN A 469 16.58 22.96 -7.63
C ASN A 469 16.40 22.98 -6.09
N LEU A 470 15.28 23.52 -5.62
CA LEU A 470 14.95 23.54 -4.19
C LEU A 470 14.51 22.15 -3.70
N LYS A 471 14.70 21.91 -2.41
CA LYS A 471 14.18 20.72 -1.71
C LYS A 471 12.66 20.82 -1.53
N ASP A 472 11.96 19.68 -1.54
CA ASP A 472 10.53 19.59 -1.21
C ASP A 472 9.71 20.72 -1.87
N ASN A 473 10.00 21.00 -3.14
CA ASN A 473 9.49 22.20 -3.80
C ASN A 473 8.30 21.90 -4.72
N THR A 474 8.01 20.64 -4.99
CA THR A 474 6.81 20.22 -5.73
C THR A 474 5.90 19.37 -4.85
N TYR A 475 4.60 19.66 -4.88
CA TYR A 475 3.57 18.95 -4.13
C TYR A 475 2.42 18.52 -5.04
N ALA A 476 1.95 17.29 -4.88
CA ALA A 476 0.67 16.85 -5.41
C ALA A 476 -0.43 17.16 -4.39
N LEU A 477 -1.47 17.86 -4.85
CA LEU A 477 -2.57 18.36 -4.03
C LEU A 477 -3.89 17.76 -4.53
N PRO A 478 -4.26 16.55 -4.07
CA PRO A 478 -5.51 15.93 -4.45
C PRO A 478 -6.70 16.61 -3.76
N VAL A 479 -7.73 16.90 -4.55
CA VAL A 479 -9.01 17.46 -4.08
C VAL A 479 -10.14 16.58 -4.60
N THR A 480 -10.95 16.00 -3.71
CA THR A 480 -12.14 15.26 -4.12
C THR A 480 -13.33 16.22 -4.21
N VAL A 481 -13.79 16.48 -5.44
CA VAL A 481 -15.02 17.23 -5.69
C VAL A 481 -16.20 16.30 -5.50
N VAL A 482 -17.05 16.66 -4.55
CA VAL A 482 -18.34 16.00 -4.31
C VAL A 482 -19.47 16.88 -4.83
N VAL A 483 -20.48 16.26 -5.41
CA VAL A 483 -21.72 16.95 -5.80
C VAL A 483 -22.67 16.82 -4.61
N PRO A 484 -23.16 17.92 -4.02
CA PRO A 484 -24.45 17.87 -3.35
C PRO A 484 -25.50 17.66 -4.43
N ALA A 485 -26.16 16.49 -4.48
CA ALA A 485 -27.16 16.21 -5.51
C ALA A 485 -28.42 17.08 -5.29
N PRO A 486 -28.86 17.90 -6.28
CA PRO A 486 -30.18 18.49 -6.25
C PRO A 486 -31.22 17.50 -6.82
N VAL A 487 -32.26 17.28 -6.02
CA VAL A 487 -33.52 16.55 -6.20
C VAL A 487 -34.33 17.02 -7.43
N ALA A 488 -35.02 16.13 -8.16
CA ALA A 488 -36.38 16.43 -8.68
C ALA A 488 -37.14 15.32 -9.42
N ASP A 489 -36.49 14.28 -9.96
CA ASP A 489 -37.27 13.28 -10.73
C ASP A 489 -37.73 12.10 -9.87
N GLU A 490 -38.79 12.32 -9.10
CA GLU A 490 -39.45 11.26 -8.34
C GLU A 490 -39.97 10.11 -9.24
N THR A 491 -40.19 10.36 -10.54
CA THR A 491 -40.66 9.33 -11.48
C THR A 491 -39.61 8.27 -11.82
N ALA A 492 -38.34 8.53 -11.47
CA ALA A 492 -37.25 7.57 -11.63
C ALA A 492 -37.31 6.39 -10.64
N LEU A 493 -38.12 6.48 -9.58
CA LEU A 493 -38.37 5.36 -8.67
C LEU A 493 -39.30 4.34 -9.32
N THR A 494 -38.92 3.07 -9.34
CA THR A 494 -39.87 1.97 -9.55
C THR A 494 -40.48 1.62 -8.21
N ILE A 495 -41.81 1.68 -8.12
CA ILE A 495 -42.55 1.46 -6.87
C ILE A 495 -43.56 0.33 -7.09
N TYR A 496 -43.53 -0.67 -6.19
CA TYR A 496 -44.49 -1.76 -6.23
C TYR A 496 -44.71 -2.37 -4.84
N GLN A 497 -45.84 -3.05 -4.67
CA GLN A 497 -46.10 -3.88 -3.51
C GLN A 497 -45.33 -5.19 -3.66
N ASP A 498 -44.41 -5.46 -2.73
CA ASP A 498 -43.51 -6.61 -2.77
C ASP A 498 -44.18 -7.90 -2.25
N THR A 499 -45.08 -7.77 -1.27
CA THR A 499 -45.82 -8.91 -0.71
C THR A 499 -47.30 -8.58 -0.51
N ILE A 500 -48.17 -9.55 -0.79
CA ILE A 500 -49.61 -9.50 -0.56
C ILE A 500 -49.91 -10.14 0.79
N PRO A 501 -50.46 -9.41 1.78
CA PRO A 501 -50.88 -9.99 3.04
C PRO A 501 -51.92 -11.09 2.83
N ASP A 502 -51.71 -12.23 3.49
CA ASP A 502 -52.64 -13.36 3.47
C ASP A 502 -52.98 -13.74 4.92
N VAL A 503 -54.12 -13.27 5.43
CA VAL A 503 -54.48 -13.37 6.87
C VAL A 503 -55.97 -13.60 7.12
N ALA A 504 -56.31 -14.17 8.28
CA ALA A 504 -57.70 -14.37 8.69
C ALA A 504 -58.35 -13.05 9.18
N PRO A 505 -59.70 -12.95 9.22
CA PRO A 505 -60.40 -11.79 9.76
C PRO A 505 -59.93 -11.41 11.17
N GLY A 506 -59.76 -10.11 11.42
CA GLY A 506 -59.31 -9.56 12.70
C GLY A 506 -57.79 -9.61 12.95
N GLN A 507 -57.02 -10.34 12.14
CA GLN A 507 -55.58 -10.51 12.33
C GLN A 507 -54.77 -9.35 11.74
N ARG A 508 -53.58 -9.13 12.30
CA ARG A 508 -52.61 -8.13 11.81
C ARG A 508 -51.63 -8.74 10.82
N SER A 509 -51.18 -7.92 9.88
CA SER A 509 -50.17 -8.21 8.88
C SER A 509 -49.45 -6.92 8.47
N THR A 510 -48.62 -6.97 7.42
CA THR A 510 -47.91 -5.80 6.88
C THR A 510 -47.97 -5.78 5.36
N PHE A 511 -48.27 -4.62 4.77
CA PHE A 511 -47.91 -4.36 3.38
C PHE A 511 -46.41 -4.03 3.31
N ILE A 512 -45.71 -4.61 2.33
CA ILE A 512 -44.32 -4.27 2.04
C ILE A 512 -44.30 -3.50 0.72
N MET A 513 -43.91 -2.23 0.76
CA MET A 513 -43.72 -1.41 -0.42
C MET A 513 -42.22 -1.28 -0.69
N ARG A 514 -41.78 -1.60 -1.91
CA ARG A 514 -40.37 -1.43 -2.30
C ARG A 514 -40.24 -0.28 -3.30
N TYR A 515 -39.21 0.53 -3.07
CA TYR A 515 -38.76 1.59 -3.95
C TYR A 515 -37.38 1.22 -4.48
N THR A 516 -37.24 1.16 -5.80
CA THR A 516 -35.96 0.85 -6.46
C THR A 516 -35.65 1.90 -7.52
N SER A 517 -34.41 1.94 -7.98
CA SER A 517 -34.01 2.68 -9.18
C SER A 517 -33.22 1.75 -10.12
N PRO A 518 -33.04 2.11 -11.40
CA PRO A 518 -32.12 1.39 -12.28
C PRO A 518 -30.73 1.29 -11.64
N ALA A 519 -30.02 0.18 -11.89
CA ALA A 519 -28.82 -0.20 -11.13
C ALA A 519 -27.82 0.96 -10.95
N GLY A 520 -27.57 1.34 -9.69
CA GLY A 520 -26.62 2.37 -9.28
C GLY A 520 -27.06 3.82 -9.53
N GLN A 521 -28.27 4.07 -10.02
CA GLN A 521 -28.77 5.43 -10.26
C GLN A 521 -29.25 6.07 -8.94
N PRO A 522 -28.64 7.19 -8.48
CA PRO A 522 -29.11 7.94 -7.33
C PRO A 522 -30.46 8.58 -7.60
N VAL A 523 -31.44 8.38 -6.72
CA VAL A 523 -32.74 9.07 -6.79
C VAL A 523 -33.06 9.64 -5.41
N ASN A 524 -33.33 10.94 -5.34
CA ASN A 524 -33.73 11.63 -4.12
C ASN A 524 -34.89 12.55 -4.48
N PRO A 525 -36.15 12.18 -4.18
CA PRO A 525 -37.32 13.01 -4.48
C PRO A 525 -37.54 14.14 -3.46
N GLY A 526 -36.76 14.19 -2.37
CA GLY A 526 -37.03 15.06 -1.24
C GLY A 526 -38.23 14.58 -0.42
N THR A 527 -38.63 15.35 0.59
CA THR A 527 -39.79 15.00 1.43
C THR A 527 -41.08 15.13 0.62
N ILE A 528 -41.71 14.00 0.33
CA ILE A 528 -42.97 13.92 -0.42
C ILE A 528 -44.09 13.36 0.44
N VAL A 529 -45.32 13.77 0.13
CA VAL A 529 -46.54 13.23 0.75
C VAL A 529 -47.01 12.02 -0.05
N GLN A 530 -47.25 10.92 0.66
CA GLN A 530 -47.64 9.63 0.09
C GLN A 530 -48.97 9.23 0.72
N ARG A 531 -50.00 9.02 -0.10
CA ARG A 531 -51.35 8.66 0.35
C ARG A 531 -51.67 7.23 -0.03
N PHE A 532 -51.91 6.40 0.97
CA PHE A 532 -52.30 5.01 0.81
C PHE A 532 -53.78 4.84 1.19
N THR A 533 -54.52 4.09 0.38
CA THR A 533 -55.90 3.68 0.62
C THR A 533 -55.94 2.17 0.78
N ALA A 534 -56.31 1.67 1.95
CA ALA A 534 -56.33 0.24 2.24
C ALA A 534 -57.37 -0.49 1.35
N PRO A 535 -57.09 -1.72 0.91
CA PRO A 535 -58.12 -2.59 0.32
C PRO A 535 -59.30 -2.73 1.28
N THR A 536 -60.52 -2.90 0.77
CA THR A 536 -61.75 -2.76 1.58
C THR A 536 -61.87 -3.72 2.76
N ALA A 537 -61.15 -4.84 2.74
CA ALA A 537 -61.09 -5.81 3.83
C ALA A 537 -60.07 -5.48 4.92
N PHE A 538 -59.27 -4.42 4.76
CA PHE A 538 -58.18 -4.06 5.65
C PHE A 538 -58.34 -2.63 6.18
N VAL A 539 -57.61 -2.33 7.25
CA VAL A 539 -57.34 -0.99 7.77
C VAL A 539 -55.87 -0.88 8.14
N PHE A 540 -55.29 0.32 8.05
CA PHE A 540 -53.94 0.59 8.55
C PHE A 540 -53.94 0.61 10.07
N ALA A 541 -52.99 -0.07 10.69
CA ALA A 541 -52.98 -0.29 12.13
C ALA A 541 -51.55 -0.46 12.68
N GLY A 542 -50.91 0.64 13.07
CA GLY A 542 -49.58 0.65 13.69
C GLY A 542 -48.64 1.72 13.11
N GLN A 543 -47.39 1.70 13.56
CA GLN A 543 -46.32 2.61 13.11
C GLN A 543 -45.67 2.06 11.83
N PRO A 544 -45.74 2.75 10.69
CA PRO A 544 -44.97 2.39 9.51
C PRO A 544 -43.47 2.65 9.73
N THR A 545 -42.64 1.79 9.15
CA THR A 545 -41.17 1.85 9.25
C THR A 545 -40.53 1.75 7.86
N TYR A 546 -39.27 2.15 7.74
CA TYR A 546 -38.46 1.97 6.54
C TYR A 546 -37.16 1.23 6.83
N ALA A 547 -36.58 0.60 5.80
CA ALA A 547 -35.28 -0.05 5.87
C ALA A 547 -34.52 -0.04 4.52
N TYR A 548 -33.20 0.10 4.62
CA TYR A 548 -32.22 -0.12 3.53
C TYR A 548 -31.44 -1.41 3.82
N TYR A 549 -31.69 -2.46 3.03
CA TYR A 549 -31.14 -3.80 3.31
C TYR A 549 -29.78 -4.07 2.64
N GLU A 550 -29.37 -3.25 1.66
CA GLU A 550 -28.13 -3.44 0.87
C GLU A 550 -27.09 -2.33 1.12
N ALA A 551 -27.22 -1.60 2.23
CA ALA A 551 -26.29 -0.56 2.61
C ALA A 551 -24.92 -1.15 3.03
N LEU A 552 -23.84 -0.57 2.50
CA LEU A 552 -22.44 -1.03 2.73
C LEU A 552 -22.04 -1.02 4.21
N ASP A 553 -22.66 -0.14 5.00
CA ASP A 553 -22.41 0.05 6.43
C ASP A 553 -23.39 -0.75 7.34
N GLY A 554 -24.17 -1.67 6.77
CA GLY A 554 -25.20 -2.47 7.46
C GLY A 554 -26.62 -1.93 7.30
N ILE A 555 -27.62 -2.64 7.84
CA ILE A 555 -29.04 -2.28 7.64
C ILE A 555 -29.38 -0.97 8.35
N VAL A 556 -29.79 0.05 7.59
CA VAL A 556 -30.33 1.31 8.14
C VAL A 556 -31.85 1.17 8.26
N THR A 557 -32.42 1.37 9.44
CA THR A 557 -33.87 1.35 9.68
C THR A 557 -34.35 2.58 10.44
N GLY A 558 -35.64 2.90 10.31
CA GLY A 558 -36.26 3.99 11.05
C GLY A 558 -37.79 3.97 11.02
N SER A 559 -38.42 4.81 11.84
CA SER A 559 -39.86 5.04 11.81
C SER A 559 -40.22 6.12 10.79
N LEU A 560 -41.39 6.02 10.18
CA LEU A 560 -41.90 7.01 9.24
C LEU A 560 -42.91 7.95 9.92
N ASP A 561 -42.80 9.24 9.65
CA ASP A 561 -43.81 10.22 10.06
C ASP A 561 -45.11 9.97 9.29
N TYR A 562 -46.20 9.78 10.04
CA TYR A 562 -47.47 9.37 9.46
C TYR A 562 -48.68 9.91 10.22
N ARG A 563 -49.82 9.91 9.53
CA ARG A 563 -51.15 10.04 10.14
C ARG A 563 -52.12 9.08 9.48
N ILE A 564 -53.09 8.61 10.25
CA ILE A 564 -54.17 7.74 9.79
C ILE A 564 -55.47 8.54 9.84
N GLU A 565 -56.22 8.49 8.74
CA GLU A 565 -57.49 9.18 8.53
C GLU A 565 -58.55 8.16 8.07
N ASP A 566 -59.80 8.63 7.93
CA ASP A 566 -60.91 7.86 7.36
C ASP A 566 -61.14 6.50 8.03
N ASP A 567 -61.21 6.48 9.37
CA ASP A 567 -61.38 5.28 10.19
C ASP A 567 -60.40 4.14 9.85
N GLY A 568 -59.14 4.49 9.61
CA GLY A 568 -58.09 3.53 9.29
C GLY A 568 -57.99 3.18 7.80
N ARG A 569 -58.81 3.77 6.93
CA ARG A 569 -58.78 3.50 5.49
C ARG A 569 -57.71 4.27 4.74
N THR A 570 -57.32 5.43 5.26
CA THR A 570 -56.31 6.29 4.65
C THR A 570 -55.08 6.38 5.55
N LEU A 571 -53.91 6.13 4.99
CA LEU A 571 -52.62 6.39 5.62
C LEU A 571 -51.88 7.45 4.81
N ILE A 572 -51.39 8.49 5.49
CA ILE A 572 -50.58 9.55 4.89
C ILE A 572 -49.19 9.50 5.52
N ILE A 573 -48.18 9.25 4.70
CA ILE A 573 -46.77 9.25 5.10
C ILE A 573 -46.10 10.49 4.50
N THR A 574 -45.31 11.21 5.29
CA THR A 574 -44.49 12.34 4.81
C THR A 574 -43.03 11.98 5.02
N ALA A 575 -42.33 11.62 3.94
CA ALA A 575 -40.97 11.09 4.03
C ALA A 575 -40.18 11.31 2.73
N ASN A 576 -38.87 11.13 2.80
CA ASN A 576 -37.96 11.18 1.64
C ASN A 576 -37.45 9.77 1.26
N PRO A 577 -38.15 9.03 0.37
CA PRO A 577 -37.70 7.72 -0.10
C PRO A 577 -36.57 7.88 -1.13
N HIS A 578 -35.36 8.15 -0.64
CA HIS A 578 -34.15 8.26 -1.46
C HIS A 578 -33.46 6.90 -1.60
N VAL A 579 -32.77 6.65 -2.70
CA VAL A 579 -32.00 5.43 -2.97
C VAL A 579 -30.69 5.78 -3.67
N ASN A 580 -29.62 5.04 -3.38
CA ASN A 580 -28.30 5.15 -4.02
C ASN A 580 -27.66 6.56 -3.97
N THR A 581 -28.01 7.40 -3.00
CA THR A 581 -27.46 8.75 -2.83
C THR A 581 -26.22 8.84 -1.94
N THR A 582 -25.97 7.81 -1.14
CA THR A 582 -24.84 7.63 -0.23
C THR A 582 -24.47 6.13 -0.14
N THR A 583 -23.43 5.77 0.61
CA THR A 583 -23.12 4.35 0.89
C THR A 583 -24.11 3.70 1.86
N SER A 584 -24.81 4.51 2.66
CA SER A 584 -25.78 4.07 3.67
C SER A 584 -27.21 3.86 3.12
N ASP A 585 -27.46 4.23 1.87
CA ASP A 585 -28.75 4.08 1.20
C ASP A 585 -28.60 3.32 -0.14
N SER A 586 -27.50 2.57 -0.31
CA SER A 586 -27.28 1.75 -1.50
C SER A 586 -28.33 0.63 -1.60
N GLY A 587 -28.94 0.51 -2.77
CA GLY A 587 -30.01 -0.46 -3.05
C GLY A 587 -31.42 0.08 -2.80
N SER A 588 -32.39 -0.83 -2.66
CA SER A 588 -33.81 -0.48 -2.49
C SER A 588 -34.13 0.01 -1.08
N VAL A 589 -35.03 0.98 -0.96
CA VAL A 589 -35.71 1.26 0.32
C VAL A 589 -37.03 0.52 0.40
N ILE A 590 -37.31 -0.06 1.56
CA ILE A 590 -38.51 -0.84 1.84
C ILE A 590 -39.30 -0.16 2.93
N TYR A 591 -40.60 0.09 2.68
CA TYR A 591 -41.53 0.53 3.70
C TYR A 591 -42.36 -0.67 4.16
N THR A 592 -42.38 -0.88 5.48
CA THR A 592 -43.21 -1.89 6.13
C THR A 592 -44.39 -1.18 6.79
N ILE A 593 -45.59 -1.42 6.27
CA ILE A 593 -46.81 -0.72 6.65
C ILE A 593 -47.76 -1.69 7.37
N PRO A 594 -47.94 -1.55 8.69
CA PRO A 594 -48.84 -2.40 9.46
C PRO A 594 -50.31 -2.26 9.06
N VAL A 595 -50.99 -3.39 8.93
CA VAL A 595 -52.42 -3.47 8.62
C VAL A 595 -53.14 -4.51 9.45
N GLN A 596 -54.45 -4.35 9.57
CA GLN A 596 -55.33 -5.30 10.22
C GLN A 596 -56.48 -5.67 9.28
N ALA A 597 -56.72 -6.97 9.11
CA ALA A 597 -57.91 -7.47 8.46
C ALA A 597 -59.14 -7.12 9.32
N ARG A 598 -60.19 -6.60 8.68
CA ARG A 598 -61.46 -6.30 9.36
C ARG A 598 -62.06 -7.58 9.91
N ILE A 599 -62.64 -7.49 11.10
CA ILE A 599 -63.15 -8.66 11.84
C ILE A 599 -64.28 -9.40 11.10
N ASN A 600 -64.99 -8.69 10.21
CA ASN A 600 -66.09 -9.19 9.40
C ASN A 600 -65.73 -9.33 7.91
N ALA A 601 -64.44 -9.27 7.55
CA ALA A 601 -64.02 -9.47 6.17
C ALA A 601 -64.32 -10.91 5.72
N LEU A 602 -64.85 -11.06 4.50
CA LEU A 602 -65.10 -12.37 3.91
C LEU A 602 -63.81 -12.93 3.31
N PRO A 603 -63.60 -14.26 3.29
CA PRO A 603 -62.48 -14.85 2.59
C PRO A 603 -62.47 -14.46 1.10
N GLY A 604 -61.32 -14.05 0.59
CA GLY A 604 -61.18 -13.57 -0.79
C GLY A 604 -59.98 -12.67 -0.99
N GLN A 605 -59.67 -12.38 -2.26
CA GLN A 605 -58.63 -11.42 -2.65
C GLN A 605 -59.26 -10.04 -2.88
N TYR A 606 -58.62 -9.01 -2.37
CA TYR A 606 -59.07 -7.62 -2.40
C TYR A 606 -57.98 -6.76 -3.04
N ASP A 607 -58.14 -6.49 -4.34
CA ASP A 607 -57.18 -5.73 -5.16
C ASP A 607 -57.61 -4.26 -5.35
N ASN A 608 -58.41 -3.72 -4.43
CA ASN A 608 -59.03 -2.40 -4.58
C ASN A 608 -58.41 -1.33 -3.68
N GLY A 609 -57.20 -1.55 -3.17
CA GLY A 609 -56.42 -0.53 -2.51
C GLY A 609 -55.53 0.24 -3.50
N SER A 610 -55.04 1.40 -3.10
CA SER A 610 -54.10 2.18 -3.91
C SER A 610 -53.05 2.92 -3.09
N ALA A 611 -51.90 3.21 -3.70
CA ALA A 611 -50.85 4.06 -3.17
C ALA A 611 -50.53 5.17 -4.18
N SER A 612 -50.84 6.42 -3.83
CA SER A 612 -50.49 7.62 -4.59
C SER A 612 -49.23 8.23 -3.99
N ILE A 613 -48.13 8.20 -4.76
CA ILE A 613 -46.81 8.60 -4.29
C ILE A 613 -46.22 9.62 -5.25
N GLY A 614 -46.16 10.88 -4.82
CA GLY A 614 -45.69 11.96 -5.70
C GLY A 614 -46.51 12.05 -7.00
N ARG A 615 -45.83 12.23 -8.13
CA ARG A 615 -46.39 12.24 -9.49
C ARG A 615 -46.55 10.86 -10.16
N HIS A 616 -46.37 9.75 -9.44
CA HIS A 616 -46.56 8.42 -10.01
C HIS A 616 -48.03 8.12 -10.32
N THR A 617 -48.26 7.30 -11.34
CA THR A 617 -49.53 6.59 -11.49
C THR A 617 -49.81 5.78 -10.23
N PRO A 618 -51.01 5.85 -9.62
CA PRO A 618 -51.30 5.14 -8.38
C PRO A 618 -50.97 3.65 -8.47
N VAL A 619 -50.15 3.16 -7.55
CA VAL A 619 -49.79 1.75 -7.44
C VAL A 619 -50.95 1.00 -6.82
N GLN A 620 -51.46 -0.05 -7.48
CA GLN A 620 -52.48 -0.92 -6.91
C GLN A 620 -51.90 -1.70 -5.73
N ILE A 621 -52.63 -1.74 -4.61
CA ILE A 621 -52.27 -2.57 -3.47
C ILE A 621 -53.39 -3.58 -3.17
N SER A 622 -52.98 -4.79 -2.83
CA SER A 622 -53.81 -5.97 -2.69
C SER A 622 -53.63 -6.63 -1.33
N GLY A 623 -54.69 -7.27 -0.83
CA GLY A 623 -54.64 -8.13 0.35
C GLY A 623 -55.61 -9.30 0.22
N LYS A 624 -55.32 -10.40 0.91
CA LYS A 624 -56.11 -11.63 0.87
C LYS A 624 -56.57 -12.03 2.27
N ILE A 625 -57.85 -12.39 2.36
CA ILE A 625 -58.49 -12.88 3.57
C ILE A 625 -58.66 -14.40 3.47
N THR A 626 -58.15 -15.14 4.46
CA THR A 626 -58.25 -16.60 4.53
C THR A 626 -59.45 -17.07 5.36
N SER A 627 -59.86 -18.33 5.17
CA SER A 627 -61.01 -18.94 5.84
C SER A 627 -60.69 -19.63 7.19
N LYS A 628 -59.44 -19.67 7.64
CA LYS A 628 -59.03 -20.35 8.90
C LYS A 628 -58.11 -19.48 9.75
N ALA A 629 -58.35 -19.45 11.07
CA ALA A 629 -57.45 -18.87 12.06
C ALA A 629 -56.27 -19.82 12.34
N GLN A 630 -55.07 -19.25 12.34
CA GLN A 630 -53.75 -19.73 12.82
C GLN A 630 -53.66 -21.24 13.23
N ASP A 631 -52.89 -22.03 12.48
CA ASP A 631 -52.49 -23.40 12.86
C ASP A 631 -50.97 -23.51 12.98
N GLU A 632 -50.43 -23.05 14.10
CA GLU A 632 -49.01 -23.17 14.47
C GLU A 632 -48.63 -24.59 14.91
N THR A 633 -49.59 -25.49 15.13
CA THR A 633 -49.32 -26.86 15.61
C THR A 633 -48.61 -27.72 14.56
N ALA A 634 -48.63 -27.28 13.31
CA ALA A 634 -47.90 -27.89 12.20
C ALA A 634 -46.40 -27.51 12.15
N LEU A 635 -45.93 -26.61 13.04
CA LEU A 635 -44.51 -26.26 13.17
C LEU A 635 -43.78 -27.20 14.15
N ARG A 636 -42.55 -27.55 13.79
CA ARG A 636 -41.55 -28.16 14.67
C ARG A 636 -40.41 -27.16 14.86
N VAL A 637 -40.08 -26.86 16.11
CA VAL A 637 -39.00 -25.92 16.45
C VAL A 637 -37.95 -26.60 17.30
N VAL A 638 -36.67 -26.40 16.95
CA VAL A 638 -35.52 -26.92 17.70
C VAL A 638 -34.44 -25.86 17.87
N GLN A 639 -33.68 -25.94 18.95
CA GLN A 639 -32.42 -25.20 19.07
C GLN A 639 -31.37 -25.88 18.19
N ALA A 640 -31.01 -25.24 17.07
CA ALA A 640 -30.09 -25.79 16.09
C ALA A 640 -28.61 -25.57 16.46
N SER A 641 -28.32 -24.62 17.35
CA SER A 641 -26.97 -24.41 17.88
C SER A 641 -27.00 -23.97 19.35
N VAL A 642 -25.96 -24.33 20.11
CA VAL A 642 -25.81 -23.95 21.52
C VAL A 642 -24.85 -22.77 21.60
N PRO A 643 -25.25 -21.61 22.18
CA PRO A 643 -24.37 -20.47 22.33
C PRO A 643 -23.27 -20.79 23.34
N ALA A 644 -22.03 -20.42 23.00
CA ALA A 644 -20.88 -20.51 23.88
C ALA A 644 -20.12 -19.18 23.93
N ALA A 645 -20.04 -18.54 25.10
CA ALA A 645 -19.34 -17.26 25.28
C ALA A 645 -18.62 -17.19 26.63
N ALA A 646 -17.47 -16.53 26.66
CA ALA A 646 -16.81 -16.15 27.91
C ALA A 646 -17.62 -15.04 28.62
N PRO A 647 -17.52 -14.90 29.95
CA PRO A 647 -18.23 -13.85 30.69
C PRO A 647 -18.05 -12.45 30.08
N GLY A 648 -19.16 -11.74 29.88
CA GLY A 648 -19.19 -10.42 29.26
C GLY A 648 -19.19 -10.40 27.73
N GLN A 649 -18.94 -11.54 27.06
CA GLN A 649 -18.93 -11.64 25.59
C GLN A 649 -20.29 -12.08 25.03
N THR A 650 -20.53 -11.75 23.76
CA THR A 650 -21.74 -12.16 23.03
C THR A 650 -21.53 -13.45 22.26
N ALA A 651 -22.57 -14.29 22.19
CA ALA A 651 -22.66 -15.44 21.30
C ALA A 651 -23.97 -15.41 20.52
N LYS A 652 -24.03 -16.19 19.44
CA LYS A 652 -25.25 -16.40 18.65
C LYS A 652 -25.73 -17.83 18.80
N PHE A 653 -27.04 -18.02 18.74
CA PHE A 653 -27.64 -19.33 18.57
C PHE A 653 -28.83 -19.28 17.63
N ASN A 654 -29.19 -20.45 17.09
CA ASN A 654 -30.23 -20.57 16.09
C ASN A 654 -31.44 -21.35 16.63
N LEU A 655 -32.64 -20.84 16.37
CA LEU A 655 -33.88 -21.61 16.41
C LEU A 655 -34.28 -21.96 14.98
N GLU A 656 -34.46 -23.25 14.72
CA GLU A 656 -34.87 -23.74 13.41
C GLU A 656 -36.33 -24.18 13.44
N PHE A 657 -37.13 -23.60 12.55
CA PHE A 657 -38.54 -23.90 12.31
C PHE A 657 -38.65 -24.78 11.06
N ARG A 658 -39.36 -25.90 11.18
CA ARG A 658 -39.71 -26.81 10.08
C ARG A 658 -41.20 -27.14 10.12
N SER A 659 -41.78 -27.54 9.00
CA SER A 659 -43.14 -28.10 8.99
C SER A 659 -43.14 -29.62 9.02
N PHE A 660 -44.21 -30.23 9.53
CA PHE A 660 -44.43 -31.67 9.39
C PHE A 660 -44.64 -32.04 7.92
N ASP A 661 -43.95 -33.09 7.46
CA ASP A 661 -44.04 -33.65 6.10
C ASP A 661 -43.93 -32.64 4.95
N ASN A 662 -43.19 -31.54 5.17
CA ASN A 662 -43.07 -30.40 4.23
C ASN A 662 -44.42 -29.76 3.83
N GLN A 663 -45.46 -29.92 4.65
CA GLN A 663 -46.74 -29.26 4.39
C GLN A 663 -46.59 -27.72 4.49
N PRO A 664 -47.37 -26.94 3.72
CA PRO A 664 -47.46 -25.50 3.89
C PRO A 664 -47.99 -25.13 5.28
N VAL A 665 -47.27 -24.28 5.99
CA VAL A 665 -47.67 -23.79 7.32
C VAL A 665 -47.53 -22.28 7.34
N ASN A 666 -48.61 -21.58 7.62
CA ASN A 666 -48.64 -20.13 7.81
C ASN A 666 -49.51 -19.85 9.04
N PRO A 667 -48.91 -19.79 10.23
CA PRO A 667 -49.66 -19.57 11.45
C PRO A 667 -50.12 -18.12 11.58
N GLY A 668 -49.76 -17.22 10.66
CA GLY A 668 -49.91 -15.79 10.88
C GLY A 668 -48.92 -15.28 11.93
N THR A 669 -49.02 -13.99 12.26
CA THR A 669 -48.15 -13.39 13.26
C THR A 669 -48.45 -14.00 14.63
N ILE A 670 -47.44 -14.64 15.22
CA ILE A 670 -47.50 -15.24 16.56
C ILE A 670 -46.44 -14.60 17.45
N GLU A 671 -46.76 -14.47 18.75
CA GLU A 671 -45.79 -14.05 19.75
C GLU A 671 -44.93 -15.25 20.18
N GLN A 672 -43.62 -15.04 20.22
CA GLN A 672 -42.63 -16.02 20.66
C GLN A 672 -41.91 -15.45 21.87
N ARG A 673 -42.00 -16.13 23.01
CA ARG A 673 -41.40 -15.69 24.28
C ARG A 673 -40.24 -16.61 24.63
N ILE A 674 -39.03 -16.07 24.62
CA ILE A 674 -37.79 -16.83 24.77
C ILE A 674 -37.11 -16.40 26.07
N THR A 675 -36.85 -17.32 26.98
CA THR A 675 -36.15 -17.09 28.24
C THR A 675 -34.73 -17.65 28.14
N ALA A 676 -33.72 -16.81 28.39
CA ALA A 676 -32.31 -17.20 28.25
C ALA A 676 -31.90 -18.23 29.31
N PRO A 677 -31.02 -19.19 29.00
CA PRO A 677 -30.41 -20.06 30.02
C PRO A 677 -29.70 -19.26 31.13
N THR A 678 -29.59 -19.82 32.32
CA THR A 678 -28.79 -19.23 33.41
C THR A 678 -27.36 -18.92 32.94
N GLY A 679 -26.88 -17.72 33.31
CA GLY A 679 -25.60 -17.17 32.85
C GLY A 679 -25.70 -16.30 31.59
N PHE A 680 -26.85 -16.22 30.92
CA PHE A 680 -27.04 -15.39 29.73
C PHE A 680 -28.18 -14.37 29.86
N GLU A 681 -28.05 -13.26 29.12
CA GLU A 681 -29.09 -12.28 28.80
C GLU A 681 -29.17 -12.07 27.27
N PHE A 682 -30.32 -11.60 26.77
CA PHE A 682 -30.49 -11.24 25.37
C PHE A 682 -30.06 -9.80 25.11
N THR A 683 -29.50 -9.55 23.93
CA THR A 683 -29.09 -8.20 23.50
C THR A 683 -30.20 -7.46 22.75
N GLY A 684 -31.30 -8.15 22.39
CA GLY A 684 -32.35 -7.63 21.52
C GLY A 684 -32.07 -7.83 20.02
N ALA A 685 -30.84 -8.15 19.63
CA ALA A 685 -30.54 -8.44 18.23
C ALA A 685 -31.02 -9.85 17.84
N ALA A 686 -31.97 -9.91 16.90
CA ALA A 686 -32.42 -11.15 16.28
C ALA A 686 -32.75 -10.95 14.79
N SER A 687 -32.39 -11.93 13.97
CA SER A 687 -32.67 -11.95 12.53
C SER A 687 -33.26 -13.30 12.12
N TYR A 688 -33.89 -13.36 10.95
CA TYR A 688 -34.37 -14.59 10.34
C TYR A 688 -33.77 -14.82 8.95
N GLY A 689 -33.77 -16.07 8.50
CA GLY A 689 -33.40 -16.43 7.14
C GLY A 689 -33.99 -17.74 6.63
N TYR A 690 -34.33 -17.76 5.34
CA TYR A 690 -34.67 -18.94 4.55
C TYR A 690 -33.45 -19.34 3.72
N TYR A 691 -32.68 -20.30 4.23
CA TYR A 691 -31.34 -20.60 3.72
C TYR A 691 -31.31 -21.61 2.55
N ASN A 692 -32.46 -22.14 2.14
CA ASN A 692 -32.57 -23.13 1.06
C ASN A 692 -33.35 -22.60 -0.16
N THR A 693 -33.47 -21.28 -0.29
CA THR A 693 -34.10 -20.62 -1.44
C THR A 693 -33.10 -19.74 -2.16
N LYS A 694 -33.28 -19.57 -3.47
CA LYS A 694 -32.48 -18.66 -4.30
C LYS A 694 -33.40 -17.63 -4.94
N PRO A 695 -33.21 -16.32 -4.68
CA PRO A 695 -32.23 -15.75 -3.74
C PRO A 695 -32.52 -16.11 -2.27
N TYR A 696 -31.50 -16.03 -1.42
CA TYR A 696 -31.66 -16.19 0.02
C TYR A 696 -32.52 -15.04 0.55
N VAL A 697 -33.50 -15.36 1.40
CA VAL A 697 -34.35 -14.34 2.03
C VAL A 697 -33.93 -14.21 3.49
N THR A 698 -33.52 -13.02 3.92
CA THR A 698 -33.14 -12.72 5.31
C THR A 698 -33.75 -11.40 5.75
N GLY A 699 -34.01 -11.24 7.06
CA GLY A 699 -34.51 -9.99 7.62
C GLY A 699 -34.28 -9.90 9.13
N ASN A 700 -34.54 -8.73 9.71
CA ASN A 700 -34.54 -8.58 11.17
C ASN A 700 -35.90 -8.97 11.75
N LEU A 701 -35.90 -9.47 12.98
CA LEU A 701 -37.13 -9.79 13.70
C LEU A 701 -37.56 -8.60 14.56
N ASP A 702 -38.87 -8.37 14.66
CA ASP A 702 -39.43 -7.41 15.61
C ASP A 702 -39.30 -7.99 17.02
N THR A 703 -38.53 -7.33 17.88
CA THR A 703 -38.23 -7.83 19.22
C THR A 703 -38.41 -6.79 20.32
N ARG A 704 -38.77 -7.28 21.49
CA ARG A 704 -38.80 -6.52 22.74
C ARG A 704 -38.10 -7.31 23.85
N LEU A 705 -37.29 -6.63 24.64
CA LEU A 705 -36.70 -7.20 25.85
C LEU A 705 -37.64 -6.99 27.05
N GLU A 706 -37.79 -8.04 27.84
CA GLU A 706 -38.50 -8.06 29.11
C GLU A 706 -37.58 -8.67 30.18
N ASP A 707 -37.96 -8.56 31.46
CA ASP A 707 -37.24 -9.14 32.60
C ASP A 707 -35.74 -8.77 32.62
N ASN A 708 -35.42 -7.50 32.39
CA ASN A 708 -34.05 -6.97 32.29
C ASN A 708 -33.16 -7.75 31.30
N GLY A 709 -33.72 -8.11 30.14
CA GLY A 709 -33.00 -8.84 29.10
C GLY A 709 -33.00 -10.36 29.29
N LYS A 710 -33.63 -10.88 30.36
CA LYS A 710 -33.77 -12.33 30.56
C LYS A 710 -34.78 -12.96 29.59
N THR A 711 -35.77 -12.18 29.15
CA THR A 711 -36.80 -12.61 28.21
C THR A 711 -36.74 -11.78 26.92
N LEU A 712 -36.69 -12.45 25.78
CA LEU A 712 -36.85 -11.86 24.45
C LEU A 712 -38.22 -12.24 23.90
N VAL A 713 -39.03 -11.23 23.59
CA VAL A 713 -40.32 -11.38 22.91
C VAL A 713 -40.11 -11.07 21.44
N ILE A 714 -40.55 -11.97 20.56
CA ILE A 714 -40.49 -11.81 19.11
C ILE A 714 -41.91 -11.85 18.56
N GLN A 715 -42.30 -10.88 17.74
CA GLN A 715 -43.53 -10.93 16.97
C GLN A 715 -43.19 -11.20 15.51
N SER A 716 -43.49 -12.40 15.02
CA SER A 716 -43.24 -12.74 13.62
C SER A 716 -44.23 -13.78 13.10
N ASN A 717 -44.34 -13.88 11.78
CA ASN A 717 -45.11 -14.92 11.11
C ASN A 717 -44.16 -15.98 10.52
N PRO A 718 -43.80 -17.02 11.28
CA PRO A 718 -42.92 -18.09 10.80
C PRO A 718 -43.68 -19.00 9.83
N HIS A 719 -43.75 -18.58 8.57
CA HIS A 719 -44.38 -19.33 7.49
C HIS A 719 -43.34 -20.20 6.77
N LEU A 720 -43.77 -21.38 6.32
CA LEU A 720 -42.95 -22.38 5.66
C LEU A 720 -43.74 -23.05 4.54
N ASN A 721 -43.06 -23.31 3.42
CA ASN A 721 -43.58 -24.00 2.24
C ASN A 721 -44.87 -23.39 1.66
N THR A 722 -45.10 -22.09 1.85
CA THR A 722 -46.28 -21.36 1.35
C THR A 722 -46.03 -20.67 0.01
N GLY A 723 -44.77 -20.59 -0.44
CA GLY A 723 -44.35 -19.99 -1.70
C GLY A 723 -43.04 -20.59 -2.25
N THR A 724 -42.41 -19.85 -3.18
CA THR A 724 -41.14 -20.26 -3.80
C THR A 724 -39.91 -19.91 -2.97
N THR A 725 -40.05 -18.97 -2.04
CA THR A 725 -38.98 -18.32 -1.27
C THR A 725 -38.90 -18.72 0.21
N ASP A 726 -39.80 -19.58 0.67
CA ASP A 726 -39.93 -20.03 2.06
C ASP A 726 -39.86 -21.57 2.19
N LYS A 727 -39.02 -22.21 1.36
CA LYS A 727 -38.94 -23.68 1.28
C LYS A 727 -38.08 -24.28 2.40
N THR A 728 -38.54 -25.39 2.96
CA THR A 728 -37.85 -26.36 3.83
C THR A 728 -37.48 -25.97 5.27
N SER A 729 -36.97 -24.76 5.55
CA SER A 729 -36.63 -24.37 6.94
C SER A 729 -36.45 -22.86 7.10
N LEU A 730 -36.94 -22.31 8.22
CA LEU A 730 -36.75 -20.92 8.64
C LEU A 730 -35.83 -20.93 9.86
N ILE A 731 -34.78 -20.12 9.83
CA ILE A 731 -33.82 -20.02 10.94
C ILE A 731 -33.95 -18.64 11.55
N HIS A 732 -34.20 -18.57 12.86
CA HIS A 732 -34.01 -17.37 13.65
C HIS A 732 -32.62 -17.41 14.29
N THR A 733 -31.78 -16.41 14.02
CA THR A 733 -30.47 -16.23 14.66
C THR A 733 -30.60 -15.16 15.75
N ILE A 734 -30.32 -15.56 17.00
CA ILE A 734 -30.53 -14.74 18.19
C ILE A 734 -29.20 -14.49 18.88
N VAL A 735 -28.95 -13.24 19.30
CA VAL A 735 -27.74 -12.82 19.98
C VAL A 735 -27.95 -12.75 21.50
N VAL A 736 -27.16 -13.52 22.24
CA VAL A 736 -27.09 -13.52 23.70
C VAL A 736 -25.75 -13.00 24.18
N LYS A 737 -25.70 -12.52 25.41
CA LYS A 737 -24.48 -12.11 26.12
C LYS A 737 -24.33 -12.92 27.39
N ALA A 738 -23.14 -13.48 27.61
CA ALA A 738 -22.82 -14.10 28.88
C ALA A 738 -22.70 -13.02 29.96
N LEU A 739 -23.40 -13.20 31.07
CA LEU A 739 -23.36 -12.25 32.18
C LEU A 739 -21.92 -12.12 32.71
N PRO A 740 -21.43 -10.91 33.04
CA PRO A 740 -20.06 -10.73 33.53
C PRO A 740 -19.72 -11.56 34.78
N GLY A 741 -20.72 -11.86 35.62
CA GLY A 741 -20.58 -12.70 36.82
C GLY A 741 -20.89 -14.19 36.61
N ALA A 742 -21.04 -14.65 35.37
CA ALA A 742 -21.33 -16.06 35.10
C ALA A 742 -20.10 -16.95 35.35
N THR A 743 -20.32 -18.14 35.93
CA THR A 743 -19.24 -19.09 36.23
C THR A 743 -18.76 -19.79 34.95
N SER A 744 -17.50 -19.58 34.58
CA SER A 744 -16.86 -20.25 33.43
C SER A 744 -16.89 -21.77 33.55
N GLY A 745 -16.98 -22.44 32.39
CA GLY A 745 -17.03 -23.90 32.28
C GLY A 745 -18.40 -24.52 32.60
N THR A 746 -19.43 -23.72 32.91
CA THR A 746 -20.78 -24.22 33.22
C THR A 746 -21.66 -24.34 31.97
N GLN A 747 -22.58 -25.30 32.01
CA GLN A 747 -23.62 -25.49 31.01
C GLN A 747 -24.98 -25.45 31.70
N SER A 748 -25.90 -24.64 31.18
CA SER A 748 -27.27 -24.54 31.68
C SER A 748 -28.27 -24.99 30.62
N THR A 749 -29.34 -25.67 31.05
CA THR A 749 -30.41 -26.23 30.19
C THR A 749 -31.80 -25.73 30.60
N ASP A 750 -31.85 -24.68 31.42
CA ASP A 750 -33.06 -24.11 32.02
C ASP A 750 -33.71 -23.00 31.16
N GLY A 751 -33.10 -22.65 30.03
CA GLY A 751 -33.70 -21.74 29.07
C GLY A 751 -34.86 -22.42 28.33
N ARG A 752 -35.78 -21.62 27.78
CA ARG A 752 -36.93 -22.14 27.03
C ARG A 752 -37.43 -21.16 25.98
N ALA A 753 -37.94 -21.66 24.85
CA ALA A 753 -38.70 -20.89 23.87
C ALA A 753 -40.16 -21.37 23.85
N VAL A 754 -41.09 -20.45 24.08
CA VAL A 754 -42.55 -20.67 23.97
C VAL A 754 -43.03 -19.99 22.69
N ILE A 755 -43.61 -20.75 21.77
CA ILE A 755 -43.95 -20.31 20.41
C ILE A 755 -45.42 -20.65 20.16
N GLY A 756 -46.29 -19.64 20.26
CA GLY A 756 -47.74 -19.86 20.19
C GLY A 756 -48.20 -20.97 21.15
N ARG A 757 -49.00 -21.92 20.64
CA ARG A 757 -49.50 -23.09 21.39
C ARG A 757 -48.57 -24.32 21.38
N LEU A 758 -47.35 -24.23 20.87
CA LEU A 758 -46.40 -25.36 20.88
C LEU A 758 -45.92 -25.71 22.29
N ALA A 759 -45.54 -26.97 22.48
CA ALA A 759 -44.80 -27.39 23.67
C ALA A 759 -43.48 -26.58 23.78
N PRO A 760 -43.10 -26.09 24.98
CA PRO A 760 -41.90 -25.29 25.15
C PRO A 760 -40.63 -26.02 24.66
N VAL A 761 -39.82 -25.34 23.85
CA VAL A 761 -38.54 -25.87 23.37
C VAL A 761 -37.45 -25.59 24.41
N PRO A 762 -36.77 -26.61 24.97
CA PRO A 762 -35.70 -26.39 25.93
C PRO A 762 -34.49 -25.76 25.25
N LEU A 763 -33.85 -24.80 25.92
CA LEU A 763 -32.65 -24.12 25.45
C LEU A 763 -31.46 -24.36 26.37
N THR A 764 -30.33 -24.63 25.76
CA THR A 764 -29.04 -24.84 26.40
C THR A 764 -28.10 -23.68 26.11
N GLY A 765 -27.22 -23.33 27.04
CA GLY A 765 -26.12 -22.39 26.84
C GLY A 765 -24.86 -22.81 27.61
N ARG A 766 -23.68 -22.45 27.11
CA ARG A 766 -22.38 -22.78 27.73
C ARG A 766 -21.56 -21.52 28.01
N ILE A 767 -21.14 -21.33 29.25
CA ILE A 767 -20.16 -20.29 29.58
C ILE A 767 -18.76 -20.87 29.36
N LEU A 768 -17.97 -20.22 28.51
CA LEU A 768 -16.61 -20.66 28.18
C LEU A 768 -15.63 -20.46 29.34
#